data_AF-A0A9E3QRQ7-F1
#
_entry.id   AF-A0A9E3QRQ7-F1
#
_cell.length_a   1.000
_cell.length_b   1.000
_cell.length_c   1.000
_cell.angle_alpha   90.00
_cell.angle_beta   90.00
_cell.angle_gamma   90.00
#
_symmetry.space_group_name_H-M   'P 1'
#
loop_
_entity.id
_entity.type
_entity.pdbx_description
1 polymer ?
#
loop_
_entity_poly.entity_id
_entity_poly.type
_entity_poly.pdbx_seq_one_letter_code
_entity_poly.pdbx_strand_id
1 'polypeptide(L)'
;MASASELLQKYGDTHGLSELALSELVRLQTHLPHYEPPLHANAKTLISLDGIPGAGKSATLAWLQPALGAEYFSMARFAEARGVSADERRQHQLSSGRAHPVDLAFLDALAASSERFLLLEKFPRTVLEAAELLKLVQARAWRFEVLHLQLPGDCVARSTQRQLERGPHRGISPEPAWARHRALVHLSRATSAREALRTASVRIHAFDMTRPAVENVRDIRTALGIDPSTLGWHLRPLEILERISRRLGIEAWVSSGSVYRPFWNNRFGPAQLPTDADVAVQDERHVVPLLRALEADAPTERWSVLCPATRLRQRHALEVATAQEAKAFASLLHRAGLARLHRGGLELQLGPGVEGALWSGTLKLNPLLIERLGEPQQRQVLAQSSHHLRRALSDYPGLQLCPLTRELLRGTPHQVEHTPSLVGSTWRALKTAVRRATRPSSAEKAFCRRALSPAEKDIALEILAFHQASDLTPEAPPLPPRGDHGPRSSTLELMGREASDQAFGEWILEQTHHHRPAGGADRYLRSVLDLSVFGGHLEALQVTQSPMHQGWSLDRHLGQSMLQLRTDHLLSRLKRQHAPEWLADLRLSMRLAMLFHDTGKLLGQRPRRHALISARLFARFRPGWFPARLVPLTQWLIRTHDLFGAFGRGLTEKHGHEAADFKVGLSLSSSYFGAMDSQAVRHVLLESGLPLDEAAAINRELWQADVGSIAALRWLLPVAALVERLLLAPHGRVASARGR
;
A
#
# COMPACT_ATOMS: atom_id res chain seq x y z
N MET A 1 -9.13 -29.46 -26.46
CA MET A 1 -9.22 -30.39 -25.31
C MET A 1 -10.59 -31.04 -25.36
N ALA A 2 -10.71 -32.32 -25.02
CA ALA A 2 -12.02 -32.95 -24.94
C ALA A 2 -12.86 -32.28 -23.85
N SER A 3 -14.13 -32.02 -24.12
CA SER A 3 -15.05 -31.45 -23.13
C SER A 3 -15.34 -32.44 -21.99
N ALA A 4 -15.82 -31.96 -20.83
CA ALA A 4 -16.21 -32.84 -19.73
C ALA A 4 -17.29 -33.85 -20.18
N SER A 5 -18.23 -33.41 -21.03
CA SER A 5 -19.26 -34.27 -21.63
C SER A 5 -18.67 -35.35 -22.52
N GLU A 6 -17.72 -35.00 -23.40
CA GLU A 6 -17.03 -35.97 -24.28
C GLU A 6 -16.27 -37.02 -23.48
N LEU A 7 -15.60 -36.63 -22.40
CA LEU A 7 -14.89 -37.56 -21.53
C LEU A 7 -15.85 -38.48 -20.77
N LEU A 8 -16.95 -37.97 -20.24
CA LEU A 8 -17.96 -38.80 -19.59
C LEU A 8 -18.60 -39.79 -20.57
N GLN A 9 -18.89 -39.37 -21.80
CA GLN A 9 -19.36 -40.24 -22.89
C GLN A 9 -18.32 -41.31 -23.22
N LYS A 10 -17.04 -40.93 -23.40
CA LYS A 10 -15.94 -41.86 -23.68
C LYS A 10 -15.84 -42.97 -22.62
N TYR A 11 -16.08 -42.64 -21.36
CA TYR A 11 -16.01 -43.60 -20.25
C TYR A 11 -17.36 -44.26 -19.90
N GLY A 12 -18.43 -43.99 -20.66
CA GLY A 12 -19.76 -44.58 -20.44
C GLY A 12 -20.44 -44.15 -19.14
N ASP A 13 -20.11 -42.98 -18.58
CA ASP A 13 -20.66 -42.50 -17.30
C ASP A 13 -21.97 -41.71 -17.49
N THR A 14 -23.08 -42.45 -17.65
CA THR A 14 -24.43 -41.90 -17.81
C THR A 14 -24.91 -41.12 -16.58
N HIS A 15 -24.45 -41.50 -15.38
CA HIS A 15 -24.76 -40.77 -14.15
C HIS A 15 -24.07 -39.40 -14.12
N GLY A 16 -22.80 -39.33 -14.49
CA GLY A 16 -22.07 -38.06 -14.58
C GLY A 16 -22.65 -37.11 -15.64
N LEU A 17 -23.12 -37.63 -16.77
CA LEU A 17 -23.82 -36.84 -17.80
C LEU A 17 -25.15 -36.27 -17.29
N SER A 18 -25.97 -37.09 -16.62
CA SER A 18 -27.20 -36.64 -15.98
C SER A 18 -26.94 -35.58 -14.91
N GLU A 19 -25.86 -35.72 -14.13
CA GLU A 19 -25.46 -34.76 -13.10
C GLU A 19 -25.02 -33.41 -13.69
N LEU A 20 -24.30 -33.41 -14.81
CA LEU A 20 -23.96 -32.19 -15.54
C LEU A 20 -25.23 -31.49 -16.06
N ALA A 21 -26.16 -32.24 -16.66
CA ALA A 21 -27.42 -31.69 -17.18
C ALA A 21 -28.28 -31.09 -16.05
N LEU A 22 -28.43 -31.78 -14.93
CA LEU A 22 -29.12 -31.27 -13.74
C LEU A 22 -28.44 -30.02 -13.17
N SER A 23 -27.12 -30.02 -13.11
CA SER A 23 -26.37 -28.84 -12.65
C SER A 23 -26.58 -27.63 -13.55
N GLU A 24 -26.68 -27.85 -14.86
CA GLU A 24 -26.94 -26.80 -15.83
C GLU A 24 -28.35 -26.21 -15.67
N LEU A 25 -29.36 -27.06 -15.43
CA LEU A 25 -30.71 -26.60 -15.08
C LEU A 25 -30.71 -25.77 -13.80
N VAL A 26 -30.04 -26.25 -12.74
CA VAL A 26 -29.89 -25.50 -11.48
C VAL A 26 -29.18 -24.17 -11.72
N ARG A 27 -28.14 -24.13 -12.56
CA ARG A 27 -27.43 -22.89 -12.93
C ARG A 27 -28.33 -21.88 -13.63
N LEU A 28 -29.15 -22.33 -14.58
CA LEU A 28 -30.11 -21.48 -15.28
C LEU A 28 -31.19 -20.93 -14.35
N GLN A 29 -31.58 -21.69 -13.32
CA GLN A 29 -32.55 -21.27 -12.31
C GLN A 29 -31.93 -20.42 -11.18
N THR A 30 -30.63 -20.57 -10.92
CA THR A 30 -29.91 -19.86 -9.86
C THR A 30 -29.32 -18.58 -10.41
N HIS A 31 -29.96 -17.45 -10.15
CA HIS A 31 -29.39 -16.13 -10.46
C HIS A 31 -28.16 -15.85 -9.58
N LEU A 32 -26.97 -16.07 -10.14
CA LEU A 32 -25.71 -15.71 -9.50
C LEU A 32 -25.46 -14.20 -9.68
N PRO A 33 -25.23 -13.44 -8.60
CA PRO A 33 -24.91 -12.02 -8.72
C PRO A 33 -23.56 -11.85 -9.44
N HIS A 34 -23.43 -10.79 -10.25
CA HIS A 34 -22.15 -10.44 -10.85
C HIS A 34 -21.11 -10.13 -9.77
N TYR A 35 -19.94 -10.76 -9.86
CA TYR A 35 -18.85 -10.54 -8.91
C TYR A 35 -18.09 -9.27 -9.22
N GLU A 36 -18.14 -8.30 -8.30
CA GLU A 36 -17.30 -7.12 -8.32
C GLU A 36 -16.11 -7.29 -7.37
N PRO A 37 -14.86 -7.40 -7.87
CA PRO A 37 -13.70 -7.52 -6.99
C PRO A 37 -13.48 -6.23 -6.18
N PRO A 38 -13.04 -6.33 -4.91
CA PRO A 38 -12.79 -5.16 -4.10
C PRO A 38 -11.64 -4.33 -4.67
N LEU A 39 -11.80 -3.00 -4.57
CA LEU A 39 -10.82 -2.02 -5.05
C LEU A 39 -9.56 -1.90 -4.15
N HIS A 40 -9.62 -2.45 -2.94
CA HIS A 40 -8.54 -2.36 -1.95
C HIS A 40 -7.50 -3.46 -2.15
N ALA A 41 -6.22 -3.10 -2.09
CA ALA A 41 -5.12 -4.04 -2.30
C ALA A 41 -4.90 -5.01 -1.14
N ASN A 42 -5.29 -4.60 0.07
CA ASN A 42 -5.27 -5.43 1.27
C ASN A 42 -6.61 -6.05 1.65
N ALA A 43 -7.59 -6.09 0.73
CA ALA A 43 -8.80 -6.87 0.96
C ALA A 43 -8.45 -8.34 1.23
N LYS A 44 -9.22 -8.98 2.12
CA LYS A 44 -9.10 -10.42 2.38
C LYS A 44 -9.29 -11.18 1.06
N THR A 45 -8.44 -12.18 0.83
CA THR A 45 -8.44 -12.96 -0.41
C THR A 45 -8.77 -14.41 -0.10
N LEU A 46 -9.83 -14.89 -0.74
CA LEU A 46 -10.25 -16.28 -0.74
C LEU A 46 -9.73 -16.94 -2.03
N ILE A 47 -9.05 -18.07 -1.89
CA ILE A 47 -8.49 -18.83 -3.01
C ILE A 47 -9.06 -20.23 -2.97
N SER A 48 -9.85 -20.61 -3.98
CA SER A 48 -10.35 -21.98 -4.12
C SER A 48 -9.45 -22.79 -5.05
N LEU A 49 -8.99 -23.95 -4.57
CA LEU A 49 -8.26 -24.91 -5.40
C LEU A 49 -9.23 -25.90 -6.01
N ASP A 50 -9.38 -25.79 -7.32
CA ASP A 50 -10.18 -26.67 -8.14
C ASP A 50 -9.31 -27.66 -8.92
N GLY A 51 -9.85 -28.84 -9.18
CA GLY A 51 -9.20 -29.87 -10.01
C GLY A 51 -9.63 -31.27 -9.62
N ILE A 52 -9.48 -32.21 -10.54
CA ILE A 52 -9.76 -33.63 -10.29
C ILE A 52 -8.77 -34.25 -9.27
N PRO A 53 -9.07 -35.41 -8.67
CA PRO A 53 -8.09 -36.19 -7.92
C PRO A 53 -6.78 -36.35 -8.71
N GLY A 54 -5.62 -36.39 -8.03
CA GLY A 54 -4.32 -36.49 -8.72
C GLY A 54 -3.80 -35.22 -9.40
N ALA A 55 -4.60 -34.14 -9.52
CA ALA A 55 -4.19 -32.88 -10.16
C ALA A 55 -3.11 -32.07 -9.40
N GLY A 56 -2.67 -32.51 -8.21
CA GLY A 56 -1.60 -31.83 -7.46
C GLY A 56 -2.06 -30.76 -6.46
N LYS A 57 -3.36 -30.73 -6.09
CA LYS A 57 -3.90 -29.80 -5.07
C LYS A 57 -3.11 -29.82 -3.76
N SER A 58 -2.88 -30.99 -3.17
CA SER A 58 -2.13 -31.10 -1.90
C SER A 58 -0.67 -30.63 -2.02
N ALA A 59 -0.01 -30.89 -3.14
CA ALA A 59 1.34 -30.41 -3.39
C ALA A 59 1.37 -28.87 -3.53
N THR A 60 0.34 -28.30 -4.17
CA THR A 60 0.18 -26.86 -4.30
C THR A 60 -0.08 -26.20 -2.93
N LEU A 61 -0.98 -26.78 -2.13
CA LEU A 61 -1.26 -26.31 -0.77
C LEU A 61 -0.02 -26.32 0.14
N ALA A 62 0.81 -27.36 0.04
CA ALA A 62 1.98 -27.54 0.90
C ALA A 62 2.98 -26.37 0.81
N TRP A 63 3.14 -25.75 -0.36
CA TRP A 63 4.00 -24.57 -0.52
C TRP A 63 3.20 -23.26 -0.47
N LEU A 64 1.96 -23.22 -0.99
CA LEU A 64 1.18 -21.99 -1.10
C LEU A 64 0.70 -21.50 0.27
N GLN A 65 0.30 -22.41 1.15
CA GLN A 65 -0.16 -22.07 2.50
C GLN A 65 0.92 -21.32 3.31
N PRO A 66 2.16 -21.84 3.47
CA PRO A 66 3.20 -21.12 4.19
C PRO A 66 3.65 -19.84 3.46
N ALA A 67 3.67 -19.83 2.12
CA ALA A 67 4.04 -18.64 1.33
C ALA A 67 3.05 -17.48 1.54
N LEU A 68 1.76 -17.75 1.72
CA LEU A 68 0.75 -16.72 1.98
C LEU A 68 0.51 -16.45 3.47
N GLY A 69 0.98 -17.34 4.35
CA GLY A 69 0.56 -17.36 5.74
C GLY A 69 -0.95 -17.57 5.85
N ALA A 70 -1.51 -18.40 4.97
CA ALA A 70 -2.95 -18.56 4.82
C ALA A 70 -3.54 -19.56 5.81
N GLU A 71 -4.78 -19.31 6.22
CA GLU A 71 -5.59 -20.29 6.91
C GLU A 71 -6.19 -21.28 5.91
N TYR A 72 -6.18 -22.56 6.26
CA TYR A 72 -6.59 -23.64 5.38
C TYR A 72 -7.93 -24.23 5.82
N PHE A 73 -8.87 -24.30 4.89
CA PHE A 73 -10.21 -24.84 5.11
C PHE A 73 -10.48 -25.99 4.14
N SER A 74 -10.90 -27.14 4.68
CA SER A 74 -11.31 -28.31 3.90
C SER A 74 -12.73 -28.69 4.27
N MET A 75 -13.66 -28.53 3.33
CA MET A 75 -15.07 -28.89 3.54
C MET A 75 -15.23 -30.37 3.90
N ALA A 76 -14.37 -31.25 3.35
CA ALA A 76 -14.41 -32.67 3.68
C ALA A 76 -14.12 -32.92 5.17
N ARG A 77 -13.03 -32.33 5.70
CA ARG A 77 -12.66 -32.48 7.12
C ARG A 77 -13.70 -31.83 8.04
N PHE A 78 -14.26 -30.70 7.62
CA PHE A 78 -15.25 -29.96 8.39
C PHE A 78 -16.59 -30.71 8.51
N ALA A 79 -17.02 -31.37 7.43
CA ALA A 79 -18.23 -32.19 7.42
C ALA A 79 -18.04 -33.50 8.19
N GLU A 80 -16.89 -34.17 8.00
CA GLU A 80 -16.52 -35.38 8.73
C GLU A 80 -16.51 -35.17 10.25
N ALA A 81 -15.95 -34.05 10.72
CA ALA A 81 -15.97 -33.68 12.14
C ALA A 81 -17.38 -33.45 12.72
N ARG A 82 -18.40 -33.35 11.86
CA ARG A 82 -19.83 -33.20 12.22
C ARG A 82 -20.65 -34.45 11.91
N GLY A 83 -20.01 -35.55 11.53
CA GLY A 83 -20.68 -36.80 11.18
C GLY A 83 -21.52 -36.71 9.91
N VAL A 84 -21.23 -35.78 9.00
CA VAL A 84 -21.99 -35.60 7.75
C VAL A 84 -21.16 -36.03 6.56
N SER A 85 -21.67 -37.01 5.82
CA SER A 85 -21.06 -37.56 4.61
C SER A 85 -21.24 -36.63 3.39
N ALA A 86 -20.43 -36.86 2.36
CA ALA A 86 -20.57 -36.12 1.10
C ALA A 86 -21.88 -36.47 0.36
N ASP A 87 -22.40 -37.68 0.54
CA ASP A 87 -23.62 -38.15 -0.12
C ASP A 87 -24.88 -37.61 0.56
N GLU A 88 -24.90 -37.51 1.89
CA GLU A 88 -26.01 -36.84 2.60
C GLU A 88 -26.12 -35.36 2.20
N ARG A 89 -24.99 -34.65 2.13
CA ARG A 89 -24.96 -33.26 1.64
C ARG A 89 -25.54 -33.14 0.24
N ARG A 90 -25.14 -34.05 -0.65
CA ARG A 90 -25.61 -34.08 -2.03
C ARG A 90 -27.11 -34.39 -2.10
N GLN A 91 -27.58 -35.41 -1.39
CA GLN A 91 -28.98 -35.82 -1.41
C GLN A 91 -29.89 -34.70 -0.92
N HIS A 92 -29.45 -33.98 0.11
CA HIS A 92 -30.14 -32.77 0.56
C HIS A 92 -30.18 -31.69 -0.52
N GLN A 93 -29.05 -31.36 -1.14
CA GLN A 93 -28.98 -30.34 -2.18
C GLN A 93 -29.89 -30.66 -3.37
N LEU A 94 -29.97 -31.95 -3.76
CA LEU A 94 -30.84 -32.41 -4.84
C LEU A 94 -32.33 -32.38 -4.47
N SER A 95 -32.69 -32.73 -3.23
CA SER A 95 -34.09 -32.81 -2.81
C SER A 95 -34.69 -31.45 -2.43
N SER A 96 -33.90 -30.57 -1.82
CA SER A 96 -34.36 -29.27 -1.31
C SER A 96 -34.09 -28.11 -2.28
N GLY A 97 -33.17 -28.27 -3.22
CA GLY A 97 -32.66 -27.19 -4.05
C GLY A 97 -31.88 -26.12 -3.25
N ARG A 98 -31.43 -26.45 -2.03
CA ARG A 98 -30.72 -25.53 -1.13
C ARG A 98 -29.39 -26.11 -0.66
N ALA A 99 -28.47 -25.23 -0.25
CA ALA A 99 -27.23 -25.65 0.40
C ALA A 99 -27.52 -26.40 1.71
N HIS A 100 -26.70 -27.40 2.02
CA HIS A 100 -26.87 -28.19 3.25
C HIS A 100 -26.49 -27.32 4.47
N PRO A 101 -27.12 -27.49 5.66
CA PRO A 101 -26.79 -26.69 6.85
C PRO A 101 -25.30 -26.70 7.24
N VAL A 102 -24.61 -27.82 7.02
CA VAL A 102 -23.15 -27.93 7.21
C VAL A 102 -22.36 -27.04 6.25
N ASP A 103 -22.87 -26.77 5.05
CA ASP A 103 -22.24 -25.84 4.10
C ASP A 103 -22.34 -24.41 4.65
N LEU A 104 -23.49 -24.02 5.21
CA LEU A 104 -23.69 -22.71 5.82
C LEU A 104 -22.80 -22.53 7.06
N ALA A 105 -22.73 -23.54 7.94
CA ALA A 105 -21.83 -23.52 9.10
C ALA A 105 -20.34 -23.43 8.69
N PHE A 106 -19.97 -24.01 7.55
CA PHE A 106 -18.62 -23.88 6.99
C PHE A 106 -18.35 -22.44 6.52
N LEU A 107 -19.32 -21.81 5.84
CA LEU A 107 -19.22 -20.40 5.45
C LEU A 107 -19.11 -19.46 6.65
N ASP A 108 -19.82 -19.74 7.75
CA ASP A 108 -19.68 -18.99 9.00
C ASP A 108 -18.29 -19.12 9.61
N ALA A 109 -17.70 -20.32 9.58
CA ALA A 109 -16.33 -20.55 10.02
C ALA A 109 -15.32 -19.77 9.16
N LEU A 110 -15.50 -19.72 7.84
CA LEU A 110 -14.69 -18.87 6.95
C LEU A 110 -14.84 -17.39 7.34
N ALA A 111 -16.07 -16.94 7.59
CA ALA A 111 -16.40 -15.56 7.94
C ALA A 111 -15.82 -15.10 9.28
N ALA A 112 -15.59 -16.04 10.21
CA ALA A 112 -14.99 -15.81 11.52
C ALA A 112 -13.45 -15.72 11.50
N SER A 113 -12.81 -16.22 10.43
CA SER A 113 -11.35 -16.15 10.31
C SER A 113 -10.85 -14.70 10.38
N SER A 114 -9.72 -14.49 11.04
CA SER A 114 -9.00 -13.21 11.06
C SER A 114 -7.88 -13.13 10.01
N GLU A 115 -7.54 -14.25 9.35
CA GLU A 115 -6.42 -14.30 8.41
C GLU A 115 -6.76 -13.63 7.08
N ARG A 116 -5.76 -12.96 6.48
CA ARG A 116 -5.93 -12.23 5.22
C ARG A 116 -6.12 -13.17 4.02
N PHE A 117 -5.48 -14.33 4.04
CA PHE A 117 -5.59 -15.31 2.97
C PHE A 117 -6.28 -16.56 3.49
N LEU A 118 -7.30 -17.00 2.76
CA LEU A 118 -8.04 -18.23 3.05
C LEU A 118 -7.85 -19.18 1.86
N LEU A 119 -7.35 -20.38 2.12
CA LEU A 119 -7.23 -21.44 1.12
C LEU A 119 -8.37 -22.43 1.30
N LEU A 120 -9.20 -22.57 0.27
CA LEU A 120 -10.28 -23.54 0.22
C LEU A 120 -9.85 -24.76 -0.59
N GLU A 121 -10.01 -25.94 0.02
CA GLU A 121 -9.98 -27.21 -0.68
C GLU A 121 -11.39 -27.80 -0.71
N LYS A 122 -11.76 -28.38 -1.87
CA LYS A 122 -12.99 -29.18 -2.02
C LYS A 122 -14.29 -28.39 -1.85
N PHE A 123 -14.27 -27.07 -2.04
CA PHE A 123 -15.44 -26.20 -2.00
C PHE A 123 -15.20 -24.92 -2.85
N PRO A 124 -16.15 -24.47 -3.67
CA PRO A 124 -17.44 -25.10 -3.97
C PRO A 124 -17.29 -26.28 -4.94
N ARG A 125 -18.23 -27.23 -4.88
CA ARG A 125 -18.36 -28.40 -5.78
C ARG A 125 -19.68 -28.44 -6.53
N THR A 126 -20.65 -27.63 -6.12
CA THR A 126 -21.95 -27.52 -6.78
C THR A 126 -22.29 -26.06 -7.05
N VAL A 127 -23.28 -25.83 -7.91
CA VAL A 127 -23.77 -24.47 -8.24
C VAL A 127 -24.33 -23.77 -7.00
N LEU A 128 -25.03 -24.50 -6.13
CA LEU A 128 -25.60 -23.96 -4.89
C LEU A 128 -24.49 -23.53 -3.91
N GLU A 129 -23.46 -24.35 -3.75
CA GLU A 129 -22.29 -24.00 -2.92
C GLU A 129 -21.56 -22.77 -3.49
N ALA A 130 -21.43 -22.68 -4.82
CA ALA A 130 -20.82 -21.53 -5.48
C ALA A 130 -21.64 -20.25 -5.26
N ALA A 131 -22.98 -20.34 -5.29
CA ALA A 131 -23.88 -19.23 -5.04
C ALA A 131 -23.76 -18.69 -3.61
N GLU A 132 -23.80 -19.56 -2.61
CA GLU A 132 -23.67 -19.14 -1.21
C GLU A 132 -22.28 -18.58 -0.89
N LEU A 133 -21.22 -19.18 -1.45
CA LEU A 133 -19.87 -18.64 -1.31
C LEU A 133 -19.75 -17.24 -1.91
N LEU A 134 -20.36 -17.03 -3.09
CA LEU A 134 -20.29 -15.75 -3.76
C LEU A 134 -21.05 -14.66 -3.00
N LYS A 135 -22.22 -14.99 -2.41
CA LYS A 135 -22.94 -14.09 -1.50
C LYS A 135 -22.07 -13.65 -0.34
N LEU A 136 -21.37 -14.60 0.32
CA LEU A 136 -20.46 -14.29 1.42
C LEU A 136 -19.33 -13.36 0.96
N VAL A 137 -18.65 -13.71 -0.14
CA VAL A 137 -17.52 -12.94 -0.68
C VAL A 137 -17.95 -11.50 -1.01
N GLN A 138 -19.09 -11.32 -1.67
CA GLN A 138 -19.59 -9.98 -2.01
C GLN A 138 -20.00 -9.19 -0.77
N ALA A 139 -20.75 -9.80 0.15
CA ALA A 139 -21.18 -9.15 1.39
C ALA A 139 -20.00 -8.69 2.26
N ARG A 140 -18.88 -9.41 2.20
CA ARG A 140 -17.66 -9.08 2.94
C ARG A 140 -16.62 -8.28 2.13
N ALA A 141 -16.92 -7.96 0.87
CA ALA A 141 -16.01 -7.31 -0.07
C ALA A 141 -14.64 -8.02 -0.16
N TRP A 142 -14.66 -9.35 -0.25
CA TRP A 142 -13.45 -10.17 -0.38
C TRP A 142 -13.04 -10.33 -1.84
N ARG A 143 -11.73 -10.47 -2.04
CA ARG A 143 -11.20 -10.93 -3.32
C ARG A 143 -11.42 -12.44 -3.43
N PHE A 144 -11.90 -12.91 -4.58
CA PHE A 144 -12.11 -14.33 -4.83
C PHE A 144 -11.43 -14.76 -6.11
N GLU A 145 -10.53 -15.74 -5.97
CA GLU A 145 -9.70 -16.28 -7.04
C GLU A 145 -9.87 -17.82 -7.05
N VAL A 146 -9.91 -18.42 -8.24
CA VAL A 146 -9.97 -19.87 -8.40
C VAL A 146 -8.71 -20.35 -9.13
N LEU A 147 -7.98 -21.28 -8.52
CA LEU A 147 -6.85 -21.98 -9.15
C LEU A 147 -7.34 -23.32 -9.67
N HIS A 148 -7.55 -23.41 -10.98
CA HIS A 148 -7.98 -24.62 -11.66
C HIS A 148 -6.77 -25.44 -12.14
N LEU A 149 -6.47 -26.50 -11.41
CA LEU A 149 -5.34 -27.39 -11.64
C LEU A 149 -5.71 -28.48 -12.66
N GLN A 150 -5.15 -28.40 -13.87
CA GLN A 150 -5.53 -29.23 -15.02
C GLN A 150 -4.55 -30.39 -15.25
N LEU A 151 -5.11 -31.50 -15.76
CA LEU A 151 -4.37 -32.58 -16.39
C LEU A 151 -4.79 -32.63 -17.87
N PRO A 152 -4.12 -31.90 -18.77
CA PRO A 152 -4.49 -31.88 -20.18
C PRO A 152 -4.50 -33.28 -20.82
N GLY A 153 -5.32 -33.42 -21.87
CA GLY A 153 -5.55 -34.68 -22.56
C GLY A 153 -6.59 -35.55 -21.85
N ASP A 154 -6.35 -36.86 -21.77
CA ASP A 154 -7.19 -37.78 -21.03
C ASP A 154 -6.98 -37.63 -19.51
N CYS A 155 -7.65 -36.63 -18.94
CA CYS A 155 -7.49 -36.23 -17.55
C CYS A 155 -7.96 -37.33 -16.58
N VAL A 156 -8.93 -38.16 -16.97
CA VAL A 156 -9.46 -39.28 -16.19
C VAL A 156 -8.42 -40.38 -16.09
N ALA A 157 -7.84 -40.82 -17.21
CA ALA A 157 -6.77 -41.82 -17.21
C ALA A 157 -5.57 -41.39 -16.36
N ARG A 158 -5.09 -40.15 -16.55
CA ARG A 158 -3.95 -39.61 -15.78
C ARG A 158 -4.25 -39.48 -14.29
N SER A 159 -5.47 -39.06 -13.95
CA SER A 159 -5.94 -38.99 -12.56
C SER A 159 -5.99 -40.38 -11.92
N THR A 160 -6.54 -41.38 -12.61
CA THR A 160 -6.58 -42.77 -12.14
C THR A 160 -5.18 -43.29 -11.90
N GLN A 161 -4.26 -43.14 -12.87
CA GLN A 161 -2.87 -43.57 -12.73
C GLN A 161 -2.19 -42.94 -11.51
N ARG A 162 -2.26 -41.61 -11.37
CA ARG A 162 -1.66 -40.89 -10.23
C ARG A 162 -2.26 -41.27 -8.88
N GLN A 163 -3.53 -41.72 -8.85
CA GLN A 163 -4.16 -42.21 -7.63
C GLN A 163 -3.63 -43.60 -7.26
N LEU A 164 -3.45 -44.49 -8.24
CA LEU A 164 -2.89 -45.83 -8.06
C LEU A 164 -1.43 -45.77 -7.58
N GLU A 165 -0.61 -44.92 -8.21
CA GLU A 165 0.79 -44.71 -7.81
C GLU A 165 0.95 -44.20 -6.37
N ARG A 166 -0.06 -43.49 -5.85
CA ARG A 166 -0.03 -42.91 -4.48
C ARG A 166 -0.64 -43.80 -3.41
N GLY A 167 -1.52 -44.73 -3.79
CA GLY A 167 -2.21 -45.63 -2.87
C GLY A 167 -1.28 -46.37 -1.90
N PRO A 168 -0.20 -47.02 -2.40
CA PRO A 168 0.77 -47.73 -1.56
C PRO A 168 1.40 -46.85 -0.48
N HIS A 169 1.66 -45.57 -0.78
CA HIS A 169 2.24 -44.61 0.16
C HIS A 169 1.28 -44.15 1.27
N ARG A 170 -0.01 -44.51 1.20
CA ARG A 170 -1.04 -44.18 2.21
C ARG A 170 -1.65 -45.40 2.88
N GLY A 171 -1.08 -46.59 2.66
CA GLY A 171 -1.59 -47.85 3.24
C GLY A 171 -2.94 -48.30 2.68
N ILE A 172 -3.41 -47.69 1.58
CA ILE A 172 -4.68 -48.02 0.92
C ILE A 172 -4.39 -48.09 -0.57
N SER A 173 -4.40 -49.28 -1.18
CA SER A 173 -4.35 -49.42 -2.64
C SER A 173 -5.76 -49.29 -3.19
N PRO A 174 -6.17 -48.14 -3.77
CA PRO A 174 -7.49 -48.01 -4.34
C PRO A 174 -7.62 -48.93 -5.56
N GLU A 175 -8.76 -49.61 -5.71
CA GLU A 175 -9.04 -50.34 -6.93
C GLU A 175 -9.09 -49.39 -8.16
N PRO A 176 -8.59 -49.80 -9.34
CA PRO A 176 -8.61 -48.98 -10.54
C PRO A 176 -10.01 -48.48 -10.93
N ALA A 177 -11.04 -49.31 -10.76
CA ALA A 177 -12.43 -48.96 -11.03
C ALA A 177 -12.91 -47.83 -10.10
N TRP A 178 -12.62 -47.94 -8.80
CA TRP A 178 -12.93 -46.90 -7.82
C TRP A 178 -12.20 -45.59 -8.10
N ALA A 179 -10.91 -45.64 -8.41
CA ALA A 179 -10.11 -44.46 -8.72
C ALA A 179 -10.61 -43.74 -9.99
N ARG A 180 -11.06 -44.50 -11.00
CA ARG A 180 -11.70 -43.98 -12.21
C ARG A 180 -13.06 -43.35 -11.93
N HIS A 181 -13.94 -44.05 -11.23
CA HIS A 181 -15.27 -43.53 -10.86
C HIS A 181 -15.13 -42.21 -10.10
N ARG A 182 -14.23 -42.16 -9.13
CA ARG A 182 -13.92 -40.94 -8.37
C ARG A 182 -13.43 -39.80 -9.26
N ALA A 183 -12.60 -40.08 -10.28
CA ALA A 183 -12.14 -39.06 -11.21
C ALA A 183 -13.30 -38.48 -12.04
N LEU A 184 -14.21 -39.33 -12.52
CA LEU A 184 -15.38 -38.93 -13.31
C LEU A 184 -16.39 -38.09 -12.51
N VAL A 185 -16.73 -38.53 -11.29
CA VAL A 185 -17.63 -37.79 -10.37
C VAL A 185 -17.05 -36.41 -10.02
N HIS A 186 -15.73 -36.33 -9.83
CA HIS A 186 -15.11 -35.03 -9.58
C HIS A 186 -15.04 -34.15 -10.84
N LEU A 187 -14.89 -34.74 -12.02
CA LEU A 187 -14.88 -34.02 -13.28
C LEU A 187 -16.23 -33.34 -13.56
N SER A 188 -17.35 -34.05 -13.36
CA SER A 188 -18.70 -33.48 -13.53
C SER A 188 -18.92 -32.30 -12.56
N ARG A 189 -18.76 -32.56 -11.25
CA ARG A 189 -19.06 -31.59 -10.18
C ARG A 189 -18.18 -30.35 -10.21
N ALA A 190 -16.87 -30.52 -10.32
CA ALA A 190 -15.92 -29.42 -10.42
C ALA A 190 -16.22 -28.51 -11.61
N THR A 191 -16.65 -29.09 -12.73
CA THR A 191 -16.98 -28.34 -13.94
C THR A 191 -18.21 -27.47 -13.73
N SER A 192 -19.30 -28.03 -13.19
CA SER A 192 -20.53 -27.27 -12.93
C SER A 192 -20.32 -26.03 -12.05
N ALA A 193 -19.63 -26.20 -10.92
CA ALA A 193 -19.35 -25.08 -10.00
C ALA A 193 -18.44 -24.03 -10.65
N ARG A 194 -17.43 -24.46 -11.41
CA ARG A 194 -16.50 -23.57 -12.11
C ARG A 194 -17.19 -22.75 -13.20
N GLU A 195 -18.09 -23.36 -13.99
CA GLU A 195 -18.86 -22.63 -15.01
C GLU A 195 -19.83 -21.61 -14.39
N ALA A 196 -20.45 -21.96 -13.26
CA ALA A 196 -21.26 -21.03 -12.47
C ALA A 196 -20.44 -19.80 -12.03
N LEU A 197 -19.26 -20.02 -11.43
CA LEU A 197 -18.37 -18.93 -11.02
C LEU A 197 -17.86 -18.09 -12.20
N ARG A 198 -17.55 -18.72 -13.35
CA ARG A 198 -17.15 -18.01 -14.57
C ARG A 198 -18.26 -17.09 -15.07
N THR A 199 -19.50 -17.57 -15.06
CA THR A 199 -20.68 -16.78 -15.48
C THR A 199 -20.87 -15.57 -14.58
N ALA A 200 -20.58 -15.72 -13.28
CA ALA A 200 -20.56 -14.62 -12.32
C ALA A 200 -19.34 -13.70 -12.44
N SER A 201 -18.46 -13.87 -13.44
CA SER A 201 -17.22 -13.09 -13.64
C SER A 201 -16.16 -13.24 -12.54
N VAL A 202 -16.17 -14.36 -11.82
CA VAL A 202 -15.06 -14.72 -10.93
C VAL A 202 -13.84 -15.12 -11.75
N ARG A 203 -12.67 -14.63 -11.35
CA ARG A 203 -11.41 -14.93 -12.03
C ARG A 203 -10.98 -16.37 -11.77
N ILE A 204 -10.76 -17.11 -12.85
CA ILE A 204 -10.31 -18.51 -12.83
C ILE A 204 -8.99 -18.61 -13.59
N HIS A 205 -7.95 -19.06 -12.90
CA HIS A 205 -6.62 -19.29 -13.45
C HIS A 205 -6.43 -20.77 -13.70
N ALA A 206 -6.18 -21.15 -14.96
CA ALA A 206 -5.96 -22.55 -15.33
C ALA A 206 -4.46 -22.85 -15.43
N PHE A 207 -4.00 -23.95 -14.83
CA PHE A 207 -2.60 -24.37 -14.83
C PHE A 207 -2.44 -25.80 -15.29
N ASP A 208 -1.51 -26.03 -16.22
CA ASP A 208 -1.13 -27.37 -16.65
C ASP A 208 -0.19 -28.05 -15.65
N MET A 209 -0.74 -28.98 -14.87
CA MET A 209 -0.04 -29.72 -13.83
C MET A 209 0.72 -30.95 -14.34
N THR A 210 1.00 -30.99 -15.65
CA THR A 210 1.93 -31.93 -16.28
C THR A 210 3.31 -31.32 -16.51
N ARG A 211 3.41 -29.99 -16.44
CA ARG A 211 4.69 -29.25 -16.48
C ARG A 211 5.51 -29.43 -15.19
N PRO A 212 6.82 -29.12 -15.22
CA PRO A 212 7.68 -29.13 -14.03
C PRO A 212 7.09 -28.31 -12.88
N ALA A 213 7.29 -28.78 -11.64
CA ALA A 213 6.72 -28.14 -10.45
C ALA A 213 7.18 -26.69 -10.28
N VAL A 214 8.44 -26.38 -10.60
CA VAL A 214 9.03 -25.03 -10.50
C VAL A 214 8.31 -24.04 -11.40
N GLU A 215 7.97 -24.43 -12.63
CA GLU A 215 7.22 -23.58 -13.56
C GLU A 215 5.80 -23.33 -13.06
N ASN A 216 5.12 -24.38 -12.58
CA ASN A 216 3.78 -24.24 -12.03
C ASN A 216 3.74 -23.35 -10.78
N VAL A 217 4.75 -23.43 -9.91
CA VAL A 217 4.88 -22.53 -8.75
C VAL A 217 5.02 -21.08 -9.22
N ARG A 218 5.91 -20.81 -10.18
CA ARG A 218 6.10 -19.44 -10.73
C ARG A 218 4.83 -18.89 -11.36
N ASP A 219 4.15 -19.69 -12.16
CA ASP A 219 2.93 -19.26 -12.86
C ASP A 219 1.79 -18.98 -11.87
N ILE A 220 1.61 -19.84 -10.85
CA ILE A 220 0.62 -19.62 -9.79
C ILE A 220 0.96 -18.35 -9.00
N ARG A 221 2.24 -18.13 -8.66
CA ARG A 221 2.68 -16.91 -7.98
C ARG A 221 2.37 -15.67 -8.80
N THR A 222 2.66 -15.71 -10.10
CA THR A 222 2.40 -14.60 -11.03
C THR A 222 0.90 -14.31 -11.12
N ALA A 223 0.08 -15.34 -11.31
CA ALA A 223 -1.38 -15.23 -11.40
C ALA A 223 -2.03 -14.63 -10.16
N LEU A 224 -1.51 -14.96 -8.97
CA LEU A 224 -1.97 -14.42 -7.70
C LEU A 224 -1.34 -13.05 -7.36
N GLY A 225 -0.38 -12.55 -8.16
CA GLY A 225 0.35 -11.33 -7.87
C GLY A 225 1.23 -11.42 -6.62
N ILE A 226 1.77 -12.62 -6.34
CA ILE A 226 2.64 -12.93 -5.20
C ILE A 226 4.05 -13.39 -5.62
N ASP A 227 4.47 -13.06 -6.84
CA ASP A 227 5.83 -13.29 -7.30
C ASP A 227 6.77 -12.18 -6.79
N PRO A 228 7.75 -12.49 -5.92
CA PRO A 228 8.68 -11.49 -5.40
C PRO A 228 9.46 -10.77 -6.50
N SER A 229 9.72 -11.39 -7.65
CA SER A 229 10.48 -10.76 -8.76
C SER A 229 9.74 -9.58 -9.40
N THR A 230 8.42 -9.52 -9.24
CA THR A 230 7.56 -8.46 -9.80
C THR A 230 7.36 -7.27 -8.86
N LEU A 231 7.94 -7.32 -7.65
CA LEU A 231 7.82 -6.24 -6.69
C LEU A 231 8.67 -5.02 -7.10
N GLY A 232 8.26 -3.83 -6.68
CA GLY A 232 8.99 -2.59 -6.90
C GLY A 232 10.24 -2.49 -6.01
N TRP A 233 11.26 -3.31 -6.31
CA TRP A 233 12.55 -3.29 -5.62
C TRP A 233 13.30 -1.98 -5.87
N HIS A 234 13.99 -1.48 -4.85
CA HIS A 234 14.92 -0.38 -5.03
C HIS A 234 16.21 -0.91 -5.69
N LEU A 235 16.19 -1.01 -7.02
CA LEU A 235 17.23 -1.69 -7.80
C LEU A 235 18.60 -1.02 -7.69
N ARG A 236 18.67 0.32 -7.68
CA ARG A 236 19.94 1.05 -7.67
C ARG A 236 20.89 0.62 -6.53
N PRO A 237 20.48 0.59 -5.24
CA PRO A 237 21.35 0.06 -4.19
C PRO A 237 21.71 -1.42 -4.35
N LEU A 238 20.80 -2.24 -4.89
CA LEU A 238 21.09 -3.65 -5.14
C LEU A 238 22.18 -3.83 -6.22
N GLU A 239 22.11 -3.06 -7.29
CA GLU A 239 23.08 -3.07 -8.40
C GLU A 239 24.46 -2.58 -7.94
N ILE A 240 24.50 -1.50 -7.17
CA ILE A 240 25.73 -0.98 -6.56
C ILE A 240 26.33 -2.02 -5.62
N LEU A 241 25.50 -2.62 -4.74
CA LEU A 241 25.95 -3.64 -3.82
C LEU A 241 26.52 -4.85 -4.55
N GLU A 242 25.83 -5.39 -5.56
CA GLU A 242 26.32 -6.54 -6.34
C GLU A 242 27.69 -6.25 -6.97
N ARG A 243 27.84 -5.08 -7.61
CA ARG A 243 29.11 -4.67 -8.24
C ARG A 243 30.25 -4.59 -7.23
N ILE A 244 30.02 -3.90 -6.11
CA ILE A 244 31.05 -3.65 -5.09
C ILE A 244 31.40 -4.93 -4.34
N SER A 245 30.39 -5.72 -3.94
CA SER A 245 30.58 -7.03 -3.31
C SER A 245 31.40 -7.97 -4.18
N ARG A 246 31.10 -8.05 -5.47
CA ARG A 246 31.85 -8.87 -6.42
C ARG A 246 33.30 -8.42 -6.56
N ARG A 247 33.54 -7.10 -6.65
CA ARG A 247 34.90 -6.51 -6.73
C ARG A 247 35.73 -6.84 -5.49
N LEU A 248 35.12 -6.82 -4.30
CA LEU A 248 35.82 -7.06 -3.04
C LEU A 248 35.88 -8.53 -2.62
N GLY A 249 35.16 -9.43 -3.31
CA GLY A 249 35.00 -10.82 -2.87
C GLY A 249 34.22 -10.96 -1.57
N ILE A 250 33.35 -10.00 -1.24
CA ILE A 250 32.58 -9.96 0.00
C ILE A 250 31.14 -10.36 -0.30
N GLU A 251 30.66 -11.43 0.32
CA GLU A 251 29.23 -11.76 0.30
C GLU A 251 28.44 -10.75 1.15
N ALA A 252 27.52 -10.03 0.50
CA ALA A 252 26.66 -9.06 1.15
C ALA A 252 25.22 -9.13 0.62
N TRP A 253 24.30 -8.68 1.47
CA TRP A 253 22.86 -8.77 1.26
C TRP A 253 22.19 -7.49 1.73
N VAL A 254 21.16 -7.00 1.04
CA VAL A 254 20.28 -6.00 1.65
C VAL A 254 19.33 -6.69 2.63
N SER A 255 18.93 -5.99 3.69
CA SER A 255 18.08 -6.53 4.74
C SER A 255 17.05 -5.50 5.24
N SER A 256 16.19 -5.90 6.17
CA SER A 256 15.25 -4.98 6.86
C SER A 256 14.39 -4.17 5.87
N GLY A 257 14.45 -2.84 5.89
CA GLY A 257 13.57 -1.96 5.11
C GLY A 257 13.63 -2.23 3.61
N SER A 258 14.82 -2.54 3.09
CA SER A 258 15.03 -2.85 1.69
C SER A 258 14.36 -4.16 1.26
N VAL A 259 14.02 -5.05 2.21
CA VAL A 259 13.38 -6.34 1.94
C VAL A 259 11.86 -6.28 2.13
N TYR A 260 11.35 -5.73 3.24
CA TYR A 260 9.91 -5.78 3.51
C TYR A 260 9.10 -4.70 2.79
N ARG A 261 9.68 -3.52 2.48
CA ARG A 261 8.93 -2.42 1.85
C ARG A 261 8.40 -2.76 0.45
N PRO A 262 9.14 -3.47 -0.42
CA PRO A 262 8.58 -3.96 -1.70
C PRO A 262 7.31 -4.80 -1.53
N PHE A 263 7.17 -5.56 -0.43
CA PHE A 263 5.96 -6.33 -0.14
C PHE A 263 4.80 -5.47 0.38
N TRP A 264 5.08 -4.27 0.87
CA TRP A 264 4.08 -3.44 1.55
C TRP A 264 3.66 -2.19 0.78
N ASN A 265 4.55 -1.63 -0.02
CA ASN A 265 4.30 -0.45 -0.84
C ASN A 265 3.06 -0.64 -1.72
N ASN A 266 2.13 0.31 -1.66
CA ASN A 266 0.84 0.32 -2.35
C ASN A 266 -0.10 -0.85 -1.99
N ARG A 267 0.27 -1.71 -1.03
CA ARG A 267 -0.55 -2.83 -0.56
C ARG A 267 -1.10 -2.58 0.84
N PHE A 268 -0.25 -2.14 1.76
CA PHE A 268 -0.60 -1.87 3.16
C PHE A 268 -0.42 -0.41 3.54
N GLY A 269 -0.06 0.44 2.59
CA GLY A 269 0.15 1.87 2.78
C GLY A 269 0.73 2.46 1.50
N PRO A 270 1.07 3.75 1.51
CA PRO A 270 1.70 4.40 0.37
C PRO A 270 3.11 3.86 0.10
N ALA A 271 3.56 4.02 -1.14
CA ALA A 271 4.92 3.70 -1.53
C ALA A 271 5.94 4.54 -0.75
N GLN A 272 6.98 3.88 -0.24
CA GLN A 272 8.05 4.51 0.53
C GLN A 272 9.39 3.92 0.15
N LEU A 273 10.42 4.77 0.14
CA LEU A 273 11.81 4.35 0.04
C LEU A 273 12.35 3.96 1.44
N PRO A 274 13.29 3.00 1.53
CA PRO A 274 14.00 2.76 2.77
C PRO A 274 14.82 4.00 3.14
N THR A 275 14.82 4.38 4.42
CA THR A 275 15.63 5.51 4.92
C THR A 275 17.11 5.27 4.65
N ASP A 276 17.56 4.05 4.97
CA ASP A 276 18.94 3.61 4.76
C ASP A 276 18.92 2.27 4.01
N ALA A 277 19.92 2.04 3.17
CA ALA A 277 20.23 0.76 2.58
C ALA A 277 20.93 -0.12 3.63
N ASP A 278 20.14 -0.84 4.42
CA ASP A 278 20.63 -1.79 5.43
C ASP A 278 21.29 -3.00 4.74
N VAL A 279 22.61 -3.16 4.89
CA VAL A 279 23.43 -4.21 4.32
C VAL A 279 23.94 -5.16 5.42
N ALA A 280 23.73 -6.45 5.22
CA ALA A 280 24.25 -7.52 6.05
C ALA A 280 25.44 -8.20 5.37
N VAL A 281 26.54 -8.35 6.12
CA VAL A 281 27.72 -9.15 5.73
C VAL A 281 27.88 -10.34 6.67
N GLN A 282 28.56 -11.39 6.20
CA GLN A 282 28.83 -12.58 7.00
C GLN A 282 29.87 -12.36 8.11
N ASP A 283 30.92 -11.57 7.82
CA ASP A 283 32.06 -11.35 8.72
C ASP A 283 32.15 -9.88 9.13
N GLU A 284 32.39 -9.63 10.41
CA GLU A 284 32.58 -8.28 10.95
C GLU A 284 33.76 -7.54 10.33
N ARG A 285 34.81 -8.27 9.95
CA ARG A 285 35.99 -7.71 9.26
C ARG A 285 35.64 -7.10 7.90
N HIS A 286 34.51 -7.51 7.29
CA HIS A 286 34.05 -6.98 6.01
C HIS A 286 33.22 -5.70 6.13
N VAL A 287 32.79 -5.31 7.32
CA VAL A 287 31.90 -4.16 7.52
C VAL A 287 32.54 -2.86 7.04
N VAL A 288 33.73 -2.53 7.55
CA VAL A 288 34.41 -1.27 7.23
C VAL A 288 34.88 -1.21 5.77
N PRO A 289 35.54 -2.25 5.21
CA PRO A 289 35.95 -2.24 3.80
C PRO A 289 34.76 -2.06 2.84
N LEU A 290 33.66 -2.77 3.09
CA LEU A 290 32.47 -2.67 2.24
C LEU A 290 31.83 -1.29 2.34
N LEU A 291 31.63 -0.77 3.56
CA LEU A 291 31.03 0.55 3.77
C LEU A 291 31.81 1.65 3.05
N ARG A 292 33.15 1.68 3.20
CA ARG A 292 34.01 2.67 2.53
C ARG A 292 33.89 2.59 1.01
N ALA A 293 33.86 1.38 0.45
CA ALA A 293 33.73 1.19 -0.98
C ALA A 293 32.35 1.61 -1.52
N LEU A 294 31.28 1.38 -0.75
CA LEU A 294 29.93 1.80 -1.08
C LEU A 294 29.78 3.33 -1.02
N GLU A 295 30.30 3.96 0.03
CA GLU A 295 30.27 5.43 0.19
C GLU A 295 31.13 6.14 -0.87
N ALA A 296 32.25 5.54 -1.29
CA ALA A 296 33.07 6.10 -2.37
C ALA A 296 32.39 6.01 -3.75
N ASP A 297 31.67 4.93 -4.02
CA ASP A 297 31.01 4.68 -5.31
C ASP A 297 29.64 5.38 -5.43
N ALA A 298 28.91 5.48 -4.32
CA ALA A 298 27.58 6.09 -4.25
C ALA A 298 27.44 6.94 -2.97
N PRO A 299 28.11 8.10 -2.89
CA PRO A 299 28.14 8.94 -1.67
C PRO A 299 26.79 9.51 -1.28
N THR A 300 25.87 9.64 -2.24
CA THR A 300 24.51 10.16 -2.01
C THR A 300 23.58 9.11 -1.37
N GLU A 301 23.93 7.83 -1.44
CA GLU A 301 23.15 6.74 -0.87
C GLU A 301 23.46 6.59 0.64
N ARG A 302 22.42 6.28 1.42
CA ARG A 302 22.56 6.12 2.88
C ARG A 302 22.84 4.67 3.23
N TRP A 303 24.11 4.28 3.19
CA TRP A 303 24.53 2.91 3.50
C TRP A 303 24.61 2.64 5.01
N SER A 304 24.11 1.47 5.45
CA SER A 304 24.33 0.96 6.80
C SER A 304 24.80 -0.49 6.72
N VAL A 305 26.10 -0.75 6.93
CA VAL A 305 26.68 -2.10 6.86
C VAL A 305 26.85 -2.66 8.26
N LEU A 306 26.41 -3.91 8.48
CA LEU A 306 26.60 -4.61 9.76
C LEU A 306 26.81 -6.12 9.57
N CYS A 307 27.42 -6.77 10.58
CA CYS A 307 27.45 -8.22 10.71
C CYS A 307 26.32 -8.67 11.65
N PRO A 308 25.25 -9.32 11.15
CA PRO A 308 24.12 -9.73 12.01
C PRO A 308 24.52 -10.74 13.09
N ALA A 309 25.47 -11.65 12.81
CA ALA A 309 25.93 -12.66 13.75
C ALA A 309 26.64 -12.03 14.97
N THR A 310 27.56 -11.09 14.75
CA THR A 310 28.19 -10.32 15.84
C THR A 310 27.14 -9.61 16.68
N ARG A 311 26.17 -8.94 16.06
CA ARG A 311 25.13 -8.19 16.77
C ARG A 311 24.21 -9.09 17.59
N LEU A 312 23.89 -10.28 17.08
CA LEU A 312 23.11 -11.29 17.78
C LEU A 312 23.86 -11.81 19.01
N ARG A 313 25.14 -12.14 18.87
CA ARG A 313 26.01 -12.56 19.98
C ARG A 313 26.13 -11.48 21.05
N GLN A 314 26.39 -10.23 20.67
CA GLN A 314 26.53 -9.11 21.61
C GLN A 314 25.24 -8.80 22.38
N ARG A 315 24.07 -8.94 21.74
CA ARG A 315 22.78 -8.57 22.36
C ARG A 315 22.12 -9.70 23.15
N HIS A 316 22.32 -10.93 22.70
CA HIS A 316 21.53 -12.07 23.16
C HIS A 316 22.38 -13.27 23.56
N ALA A 317 23.72 -13.18 23.46
CA ALA A 317 24.64 -14.29 23.71
C ALA A 317 24.34 -15.55 22.88
N LEU A 318 23.76 -15.37 21.68
CA LEU A 318 23.48 -16.44 20.73
C LEU A 318 24.56 -16.46 19.63
N GLU A 319 25.21 -17.61 19.47
CA GLU A 319 26.22 -17.83 18.44
C GLU A 319 25.63 -18.55 17.24
N VAL A 320 25.98 -18.06 16.04
CA VAL A 320 25.56 -18.58 14.75
C VAL A 320 26.69 -18.35 13.75
N ALA A 321 26.79 -19.21 12.73
CA ALA A 321 27.92 -19.21 11.81
C ALA A 321 27.75 -18.19 10.67
N THR A 322 26.51 -17.87 10.31
CA THR A 322 26.23 -17.09 9.09
C THR A 322 25.31 -15.90 9.34
N ALA A 323 25.37 -14.91 8.45
CA ALA A 323 24.43 -13.79 8.44
C ALA A 323 22.99 -14.26 8.24
N GLN A 324 22.79 -15.32 7.44
CA GLN A 324 21.51 -15.96 7.18
C GLN A 324 20.89 -16.52 8.46
N GLU A 325 21.64 -17.34 9.19
CA GLU A 325 21.21 -17.90 10.48
C GLU A 325 20.91 -16.79 11.49
N ALA A 326 21.80 -15.81 11.59
CA ALA A 326 21.59 -14.67 12.48
C ALA A 326 20.31 -13.89 12.18
N LYS A 327 19.99 -13.70 10.90
CA LYS A 327 18.78 -13.00 10.47
C LYS A 327 17.51 -13.80 10.75
N ALA A 328 17.57 -15.12 10.79
CA ALA A 328 16.47 -15.95 11.24
C ALA A 328 16.07 -15.66 12.70
N PHE A 329 16.93 -15.04 13.50
CA PHE A 329 16.67 -14.57 14.87
C PHE A 329 16.32 -13.08 14.99
N ALA A 330 15.99 -12.38 13.89
CA ALA A 330 15.55 -10.99 13.99
C ALA A 330 14.31 -10.88 14.90
N SER A 331 14.23 -9.87 15.78
CA SER A 331 13.15 -9.79 16.78
C SER A 331 11.73 -9.71 16.19
N LEU A 332 11.61 -9.15 15.00
CA LEU A 332 10.37 -9.06 14.24
C LEU A 332 10.50 -9.88 12.96
N LEU A 333 9.50 -10.74 12.71
CA LEU A 333 9.57 -11.74 11.66
C LEU A 333 9.73 -11.13 10.25
N HIS A 334 9.06 -10.01 9.97
CA HIS A 334 9.21 -9.30 8.69
C HIS A 334 10.62 -8.73 8.44
N ARG A 335 11.49 -8.68 9.46
CA ARG A 335 12.90 -8.25 9.33
C ARG A 335 13.86 -9.42 9.13
N ALA A 336 13.39 -10.67 9.19
CA ALA A 336 14.17 -11.90 9.05
C ALA A 336 14.31 -12.34 7.57
N GLY A 337 14.58 -11.38 6.69
CA GLY A 337 14.79 -11.61 5.26
C GLY A 337 16.06 -10.94 4.75
N LEU A 338 16.60 -11.49 3.67
CA LEU A 338 17.78 -11.02 2.94
C LEU A 338 17.50 -11.06 1.45
N ALA A 339 17.96 -10.06 0.71
CA ALA A 339 17.89 -10.03 -0.75
C ALA A 339 19.22 -9.57 -1.35
N ARG A 340 19.56 -10.03 -2.56
CA ARG A 340 20.67 -9.49 -3.35
C ARG A 340 20.40 -9.68 -4.83
N LEU A 341 21.06 -8.89 -5.67
CA LEU A 341 21.24 -9.28 -7.06
C LEU A 341 22.45 -10.20 -7.17
N HIS A 342 22.29 -11.29 -7.91
CA HIS A 342 23.35 -12.23 -8.22
C HIS A 342 23.18 -12.75 -9.63
N ARG A 343 24.18 -12.53 -10.49
CA ARG A 343 24.19 -13.02 -11.89
C ARG A 343 22.97 -12.53 -12.69
N GLY A 344 22.55 -11.29 -12.46
CA GLY A 344 21.39 -10.69 -13.14
C GLY A 344 20.02 -11.16 -12.65
N GLY A 345 19.97 -12.00 -11.60
CA GLY A 345 18.73 -12.41 -10.94
C GLY A 345 18.62 -11.87 -9.52
N LEU A 346 17.39 -11.67 -9.06
CA LEU A 346 17.11 -11.39 -7.65
C LEU A 346 17.13 -12.70 -6.86
N GLU A 347 18.05 -12.80 -5.91
CA GLU A 347 18.08 -13.87 -4.92
C GLU A 347 17.44 -13.39 -3.62
N LEU A 348 16.50 -14.17 -3.09
CA LEU A 348 15.76 -13.87 -1.88
C LEU A 348 15.88 -15.03 -0.90
N GLN A 349 16.27 -14.72 0.34
CA GLN A 349 16.34 -15.67 1.43
C GLN A 349 15.43 -15.24 2.56
N LEU A 350 14.38 -16.02 2.79
CA LEU A 350 13.36 -15.77 3.81
C LEU A 350 13.33 -16.94 4.80
N GLY A 351 13.38 -16.63 6.09
CA GLY A 351 13.18 -17.65 7.12
C GLY A 351 11.77 -18.23 7.12
N PRO A 352 11.53 -19.34 7.84
CA PRO A 352 10.20 -19.94 7.97
C PRO A 352 9.13 -18.93 8.41
N GLY A 353 8.01 -18.90 7.69
CA GLY A 353 6.87 -18.02 7.99
C GLY A 353 7.07 -16.52 7.65
N VAL A 354 8.27 -16.10 7.26
CA VAL A 354 8.56 -14.70 6.89
C VAL A 354 7.79 -14.30 5.64
N GLU A 355 7.82 -15.14 4.61
CA GLU A 355 7.11 -14.86 3.35
C GLU A 355 5.61 -14.67 3.59
N GLY A 356 4.98 -15.58 4.33
CA GLY A 356 3.58 -15.47 4.70
C GLY A 356 3.26 -14.22 5.51
N ALA A 357 4.12 -13.84 6.45
CA ALA A 357 3.96 -12.60 7.20
C ALA A 357 4.06 -11.34 6.32
N LEU A 358 4.95 -11.34 5.33
CA LEU A 358 5.14 -10.23 4.39
C LEU A 358 3.92 -10.07 3.46
N TRP A 359 3.44 -11.15 2.85
CA TRP A 359 2.28 -11.10 1.95
C TRP A 359 0.97 -10.82 2.68
N SER A 360 0.79 -11.40 3.89
CA SER A 360 -0.40 -11.16 4.71
C SER A 360 -0.39 -9.78 5.38
N GLY A 361 0.77 -9.13 5.48
CA GLY A 361 0.93 -7.87 6.21
C GLY A 361 0.79 -8.04 7.71
N THR A 362 1.17 -9.21 8.22
CA THR A 362 1.04 -9.55 9.64
C THR A 362 2.35 -9.29 10.35
N LEU A 363 2.33 -8.36 11.29
CA LEU A 363 3.43 -8.08 12.19
C LEU A 363 3.45 -9.11 13.34
N LYS A 364 4.56 -9.85 13.41
CA LYS A 364 4.80 -10.92 14.40
C LYS A 364 6.14 -10.69 15.08
N LEU A 365 6.17 -10.88 16.40
CA LEU A 365 7.42 -11.22 17.08
C LEU A 365 7.93 -12.56 16.56
N ASN A 366 9.24 -12.72 16.49
CA ASN A 366 9.83 -13.93 15.95
C ASN A 366 9.85 -15.03 17.02
N PRO A 367 9.08 -16.13 16.86
CA PRO A 367 9.00 -17.18 17.87
C PRO A 367 10.37 -17.82 18.13
N LEU A 368 11.18 -18.00 17.09
CA LEU A 368 12.51 -18.61 17.19
C LEU A 368 13.44 -17.84 18.14
N LEU A 369 13.37 -16.50 18.14
CA LEU A 369 14.13 -15.69 19.09
C LEU A 369 13.52 -15.79 20.49
N ILE A 370 12.20 -15.61 20.62
CA ILE A 370 11.52 -15.58 21.93
C ILE A 370 11.76 -16.89 22.70
N GLU A 371 11.66 -18.03 22.03
CA GLU A 371 11.88 -19.37 22.61
C GLU A 371 13.31 -19.58 23.14
N ARG A 372 14.29 -18.82 22.64
CA ARG A 372 15.71 -18.93 23.04
C ARG A 372 16.12 -17.95 24.14
N LEU A 373 15.28 -16.97 24.46
CA LEU A 373 15.60 -15.92 25.42
C LEU A 373 15.00 -16.24 26.79
N GLY A 374 15.72 -15.90 27.86
CA GLY A 374 15.17 -15.87 29.22
C GLY A 374 14.16 -14.73 29.39
N GLU A 375 13.29 -14.82 30.39
CA GLU A 375 12.21 -13.86 30.64
C GLU A 375 12.67 -12.37 30.70
N PRO A 376 13.80 -12.01 31.33
CA PRO A 376 14.28 -10.63 31.34
C PRO A 376 14.64 -10.11 29.94
N GLN A 377 15.28 -10.96 29.12
CA GLN A 377 15.66 -10.62 27.75
C GLN A 377 14.44 -10.52 26.84
N GLN A 378 13.43 -11.39 27.04
CA GLN A 378 12.15 -11.29 26.33
C GLN A 378 11.48 -9.94 26.60
N ARG A 379 11.39 -9.50 27.86
CA ARG A 379 10.86 -8.18 28.23
C ARG A 379 11.62 -7.04 27.54
N GLN A 380 12.95 -7.11 27.48
CA GLN A 380 13.77 -6.13 26.78
C GLN A 380 13.48 -6.11 25.27
N VAL A 381 13.38 -7.29 24.64
CA VAL A 381 13.06 -7.41 23.21
C VAL A 381 11.66 -6.88 22.90
N LEU A 382 10.67 -7.14 23.76
CA LEU A 382 9.31 -6.61 23.64
C LEU A 382 9.32 -5.08 23.69
N ALA A 383 10.00 -4.51 24.68
CA ALA A 383 10.12 -3.06 24.83
C ALA A 383 10.77 -2.40 23.59
N GLN A 384 11.88 -2.95 23.10
CA GLN A 384 12.57 -2.44 21.91
C GLN A 384 11.75 -2.62 20.63
N SER A 385 11.08 -3.76 20.47
CA SER A 385 10.32 -4.08 19.26
C SER A 385 9.03 -3.27 19.16
N SER A 386 8.47 -2.81 20.28
CA SER A 386 7.26 -2.00 20.29
C SER A 386 7.38 -0.71 19.50
N HIS A 387 8.51 0.00 19.60
CA HIS A 387 8.77 1.21 18.83
C HIS A 387 8.81 0.90 17.32
N HIS A 388 9.46 -0.20 16.94
CA HIS A 388 9.49 -0.64 15.54
C HIS A 388 8.11 -1.06 15.02
N LEU A 389 7.28 -1.70 15.85
CA LEU A 389 5.91 -2.05 15.51
C LEU A 389 5.03 -0.81 15.32
N ARG A 390 5.07 0.14 16.25
CA ARG A 390 4.33 1.42 16.14
C ARG A 390 4.71 2.16 14.86
N ARG A 391 6.02 2.23 14.56
CA ARG A 391 6.51 2.85 13.33
C ARG A 391 6.02 2.10 12.09
N ALA A 392 6.10 0.77 12.05
CA ALA A 392 5.62 0.00 10.90
C ALA A 392 4.12 0.20 10.67
N LEU A 393 3.30 0.24 11.73
CA LEU A 393 1.86 0.47 11.64
C LEU A 393 1.50 1.91 11.24
N SER A 394 2.31 2.89 11.62
CA SER A 394 2.17 4.28 11.15
C SER A 394 2.58 4.43 9.68
N ASP A 395 3.72 3.83 9.29
CA ASP A 395 4.20 3.84 7.91
C ASP A 395 3.25 3.08 6.97
N TYR A 396 2.66 1.97 7.44
CA TYR A 396 1.79 1.07 6.69
C TYR A 396 0.52 0.73 7.49
N PRO A 397 -0.49 1.62 7.44
CA PRO A 397 -1.70 1.55 8.26
C PRO A 397 -2.62 0.37 7.90
N GLY A 398 -2.38 -0.33 6.80
CA GLY A 398 -3.09 -1.54 6.42
C GLY A 398 -2.51 -2.83 7.01
N LEU A 399 -1.40 -2.76 7.76
CA LEU A 399 -0.81 -3.92 8.43
C LEU A 399 -1.65 -4.35 9.64
N GLN A 400 -1.51 -5.62 10.03
CA GLN A 400 -2.19 -6.19 11.19
C GLN A 400 -1.20 -6.73 12.22
N LEU A 401 -1.53 -6.62 13.51
CA LEU A 401 -0.80 -7.30 14.57
C LEU A 401 -1.35 -8.71 14.75
N CYS A 402 -0.45 -9.69 14.78
CA CYS A 402 -0.80 -11.06 15.15
C CYS A 402 -1.44 -11.12 16.55
N PRO A 403 -2.47 -11.96 16.77
CA PRO A 403 -3.12 -12.10 18.08
C PRO A 403 -2.15 -12.39 19.23
N LEU A 404 -1.19 -13.31 19.04
CA LEU A 404 -0.18 -13.62 20.05
C LEU A 404 0.74 -12.43 20.35
N THR A 405 1.16 -11.69 19.31
CA THR A 405 1.97 -10.47 19.50
C THR A 405 1.18 -9.39 20.23
N ARG A 406 -0.12 -9.24 19.95
CA ARG A 406 -1.01 -8.33 20.66
C ARG A 406 -1.16 -8.73 22.14
N GLU A 407 -1.31 -10.02 22.41
CA GLU A 407 -1.40 -10.55 23.78
C GLU A 407 -0.11 -10.26 24.56
N LEU A 408 1.05 -10.54 23.98
CA LEU A 408 2.36 -10.27 24.61
C LEU A 408 2.62 -8.78 24.91
N LEU A 409 1.94 -7.88 24.20
CA LEU A 409 2.03 -6.44 24.42
C LEU A 409 0.94 -5.91 25.38
N ARG A 410 -0.08 -6.70 25.68
CA ARG A 410 -1.21 -6.28 26.54
C ARG A 410 -0.70 -5.94 27.93
N GLY A 411 -1.15 -4.80 28.47
CA GLY A 411 -0.76 -4.35 29.82
C GLY A 411 0.66 -3.80 29.91
N THR A 412 1.42 -3.75 28.82
CA THR A 412 2.70 -3.05 28.78
C THR A 412 2.49 -1.56 28.46
N PRO A 413 3.39 -0.63 28.87
CA PRO A 413 3.40 0.76 28.40
C PRO A 413 3.52 0.88 26.86
N HIS A 414 3.82 -0.24 26.23
CA HIS A 414 4.11 -0.43 24.84
C HIS A 414 2.93 -1.02 24.05
N GLN A 415 1.76 -1.20 24.68
CA GLN A 415 0.54 -1.62 23.99
C GLN A 415 0.30 -0.75 22.75
N VAL A 416 -0.12 -1.41 21.66
CA VAL A 416 -0.43 -0.76 20.40
C VAL A 416 -1.84 -1.18 20.01
N GLU A 417 -2.77 -0.25 20.13
CA GLU A 417 -4.10 -0.40 19.56
C GLU A 417 -4.03 0.00 18.09
N HIS A 418 -4.43 -0.92 17.22
CA HIS A 418 -4.39 -0.69 15.78
C HIS A 418 -5.46 -1.51 15.09
N THR A 419 -6.26 -0.80 14.28
CA THR A 419 -7.23 -1.39 13.35
C THR A 419 -6.70 -1.17 11.93
N PRO A 420 -6.47 -2.24 11.16
CA PRO A 420 -5.95 -2.11 9.80
C PRO A 420 -6.89 -1.29 8.90
N SER A 421 -6.32 -0.29 8.21
CA SER A 421 -7.03 0.53 7.23
C SER A 421 -7.14 -0.19 5.89
N LEU A 422 -8.25 0.01 5.17
CA LEU A 422 -8.37 -0.44 3.78
C LEU A 422 -7.60 0.50 2.85
N VAL A 423 -6.63 -0.04 2.11
CA VAL A 423 -5.72 0.74 1.27
C VAL A 423 -6.10 0.61 -0.20
N GLY A 424 -6.39 1.74 -0.85
CA GLY A 424 -6.50 1.81 -2.31
C GLY A 424 -5.11 1.82 -2.95
N SER A 425 -4.91 1.03 -3.99
CA SER A 425 -3.64 0.94 -4.72
C SER A 425 -3.65 1.61 -6.09
N THR A 426 -4.83 2.01 -6.58
CA THR A 426 -4.98 2.61 -7.91
C THR A 426 -5.65 3.96 -7.79
N TRP A 427 -5.31 4.88 -8.69
CA TRP A 427 -5.98 6.19 -8.78
C TRP A 427 -7.50 6.06 -8.84
N ARG A 428 -8.02 5.12 -9.65
CA ARG A 428 -9.46 4.86 -9.76
C ARG A 428 -10.08 4.47 -8.42
N ALA A 429 -9.44 3.57 -7.68
CA ALA A 429 -9.90 3.15 -6.36
C ALA A 429 -9.93 4.34 -5.38
N LEU A 430 -8.84 5.10 -5.33
CA LEU A 430 -8.70 6.25 -4.45
C LEU A 430 -9.72 7.34 -4.77
N LYS A 431 -9.87 7.72 -6.04
CA LYS A 431 -10.87 8.70 -6.49
C LYS A 431 -12.30 8.25 -6.20
N THR A 432 -12.60 6.96 -6.34
CA THR A 432 -13.91 6.39 -6.00
C THR A 432 -14.17 6.48 -4.49
N ALA A 433 -13.18 6.16 -3.66
CA ALA A 433 -13.27 6.29 -2.22
C ALA A 433 -13.47 7.74 -1.78
N VAL A 434 -12.71 8.69 -2.35
CA VAL A 434 -12.88 10.13 -2.12
C VAL A 434 -14.30 10.56 -2.47
N ARG A 435 -14.80 10.25 -3.67
CA ARG A 435 -16.17 10.61 -4.10
C ARG A 435 -17.26 10.05 -3.19
N ARG A 436 -17.08 8.83 -2.66
CA ARG A 436 -18.02 8.22 -1.69
C ARG A 436 -17.98 8.92 -0.33
N ALA A 437 -16.79 9.29 0.14
CA ALA A 437 -16.59 10.02 1.40
C ALA A 437 -17.12 11.46 1.31
N THR A 438 -17.02 12.09 0.14
CA THR A 438 -17.42 13.47 -0.11
C THR A 438 -18.82 13.58 -0.72
N ARG A 439 -19.76 12.64 -0.45
CA ARG A 439 -21.14 12.69 -0.98
C ARG A 439 -21.66 14.12 -0.91
N PRO A 440 -21.84 14.82 -2.05
CA PRO A 440 -22.25 16.20 -2.01
C PRO A 440 -23.66 16.21 -1.40
N SER A 441 -23.86 17.02 -0.36
CA SER A 441 -25.21 17.49 -0.08
C SER A 441 -25.70 18.13 -1.39
N SER A 442 -26.93 17.82 -1.79
CA SER A 442 -27.52 18.09 -3.10
C SER A 442 -27.59 19.57 -3.52
N ALA A 443 -26.97 20.49 -2.79
CA ALA A 443 -27.07 21.94 -2.96
C ALA A 443 -25.80 22.63 -3.51
N GLU A 444 -24.68 21.94 -3.67
CA GLU A 444 -23.40 22.60 -4.00
C GLU A 444 -22.94 22.31 -5.44
N LYS A 445 -23.68 22.84 -6.42
CA LYS A 445 -23.19 22.93 -7.81
C LYS A 445 -22.58 24.31 -8.04
N ALA A 446 -21.27 24.39 -8.24
CA ALA A 446 -20.60 25.61 -8.67
C ALA A 446 -19.66 25.32 -9.85
N PHE A 447 -19.85 26.12 -10.90
CA PHE A 447 -19.12 26.09 -12.16
C PHE A 447 -18.13 27.26 -12.23
N CYS A 448 -17.04 27.11 -12.99
CA CYS A 448 -16.16 28.21 -13.37
C CYS A 448 -16.96 29.24 -14.19
N ARG A 449 -17.18 30.45 -13.65
CA ARG A 449 -18.15 31.44 -14.20
C ARG A 449 -17.54 32.46 -15.17
N ARG A 450 -16.22 32.45 -15.42
CA ARG A 450 -15.57 33.39 -16.35
C ARG A 450 -14.84 32.66 -17.48
N ALA A 451 -14.95 33.21 -18.70
CA ALA A 451 -14.18 32.76 -19.85
C ALA A 451 -12.68 33.01 -19.61
N LEU A 452 -11.87 31.96 -19.76
CA LEU A 452 -10.42 32.07 -19.83
C LEU A 452 -10.04 32.93 -21.04
N SER A 453 -9.03 33.79 -20.91
CA SER A 453 -8.42 34.43 -22.08
C SER A 453 -7.83 33.38 -23.04
N PRO A 454 -7.56 33.71 -24.30
CA PRO A 454 -6.96 32.75 -25.24
C PRO A 454 -5.69 32.08 -24.70
N ALA A 455 -4.77 32.87 -24.14
CA ALA A 455 -3.53 32.35 -23.54
C ALA A 455 -3.80 31.41 -22.34
N GLU A 456 -4.77 31.75 -21.47
CA GLU A 456 -5.13 30.88 -20.35
C GLU A 456 -5.83 29.60 -20.81
N LYS A 457 -6.63 29.68 -21.89
CA LYS A 457 -7.31 28.54 -22.49
C LYS A 457 -6.30 27.54 -23.06
N ASP A 458 -5.28 28.02 -23.77
CA ASP A 458 -4.24 27.16 -24.33
C ASP A 458 -3.52 26.38 -23.22
N ILE A 459 -3.13 27.07 -22.14
CA ILE A 459 -2.47 26.43 -20.99
C ILE A 459 -3.43 25.47 -20.25
N ALA A 460 -4.72 25.81 -20.12
CA ALA A 460 -5.70 24.91 -19.52
C ALA A 460 -5.89 23.62 -20.34
N LEU A 461 -5.82 23.72 -21.68
CA LEU A 461 -5.84 22.57 -22.57
C LEU A 461 -4.56 21.72 -22.42
N GLU A 462 -3.39 22.34 -22.23
CA GLU A 462 -2.15 21.61 -21.89
C GLU A 462 -2.31 20.81 -20.59
N ILE A 463 -2.90 21.41 -19.53
CA ILE A 463 -3.16 20.73 -18.25
C ILE A 463 -4.13 19.55 -18.47
N LEU A 464 -5.19 19.74 -19.23
CA LEU A 464 -6.15 18.67 -19.54
C LEU A 464 -5.51 17.52 -20.32
N ALA A 465 -4.69 17.83 -21.32
CA ALA A 465 -3.97 16.85 -22.11
C ALA A 465 -2.98 16.06 -21.24
N PHE A 466 -2.25 16.74 -20.33
CA PHE A 466 -1.39 16.08 -19.35
C PHE A 466 -2.18 15.06 -18.53
N HIS A 467 -3.27 15.47 -17.89
CA HIS A 467 -4.11 14.58 -17.07
C HIS A 467 -4.66 13.36 -17.83
N GLN A 468 -4.88 13.47 -19.13
CA GLN A 468 -5.37 12.37 -19.97
C GLN A 468 -4.26 11.40 -20.37
N ALA A 469 -3.02 11.88 -20.51
CA ALA A 469 -1.87 11.11 -20.96
C ALA A 469 -0.96 10.61 -19.83
N SER A 470 -1.07 11.16 -18.61
CA SER A 470 -0.20 10.81 -17.48
C SER A 470 -0.33 9.36 -17.05
N ASP A 471 0.81 8.74 -16.73
CA ASP A 471 0.85 7.53 -15.92
C ASP A 471 0.47 7.87 -14.47
N LEU A 472 -0.61 7.26 -13.99
CA LEU A 472 -1.20 7.53 -12.68
C LEU A 472 -0.64 6.58 -11.61
N THR A 473 0.58 6.10 -11.83
CA THR A 473 1.27 5.16 -10.94
C THR A 473 1.78 5.87 -9.69
N PRO A 474 1.45 5.38 -8.47
CA PRO A 474 1.99 5.95 -7.24
C PRO A 474 3.51 5.82 -7.19
N GLU A 475 4.19 6.90 -6.85
CA GLU A 475 5.66 6.96 -6.72
C GLU A 475 6.02 7.17 -5.25
N ALA A 476 7.10 6.57 -4.74
CA ALA A 476 7.55 6.89 -3.39
C ALA A 476 8.17 8.30 -3.37
N PRO A 477 7.87 9.15 -2.37
CA PRO A 477 8.57 10.42 -2.21
C PRO A 477 10.09 10.19 -2.05
N PRO A 478 10.95 10.92 -2.78
CA PRO A 478 12.39 10.79 -2.67
C PRO A 478 12.84 11.29 -1.30
N LEU A 479 13.87 10.64 -0.78
CA LEU A 479 14.56 11.10 0.41
C LEU A 479 15.64 12.11 0.02
N PRO A 480 15.96 13.09 0.89
CA PRO A 480 17.11 13.95 0.68
C PRO A 480 18.38 13.08 0.55
N PRO A 481 19.25 13.36 -0.44
CA PRO A 481 20.51 12.63 -0.59
C PRO A 481 21.40 12.88 0.61
N ARG A 482 22.26 11.91 0.95
CA ARG A 482 23.24 12.09 2.01
C ARG A 482 24.18 13.25 1.67
N GLY A 483 24.37 14.17 2.60
CA GLY A 483 25.22 15.35 2.50
C GLY A 483 26.34 15.34 3.53
N ASP A 484 27.20 16.36 3.44
CA ASP A 484 28.19 16.64 4.47
C ASP A 484 27.48 16.90 5.78
N HIS A 485 27.92 16.24 6.85
CA HIS A 485 27.25 16.24 8.14
C HIS A 485 27.07 17.67 8.67
N GLY A 486 25.89 18.25 8.41
CA GLY A 486 25.46 19.50 9.05
C GLY A 486 25.43 19.34 10.57
N PRO A 487 25.35 20.44 11.33
CA PRO A 487 25.36 20.39 12.78
C PRO A 487 24.16 19.56 13.27
N ARG A 488 24.46 18.33 13.72
CA ARG A 488 23.41 17.36 14.09
C ARG A 488 22.68 17.75 15.39
N SER A 489 23.28 18.62 16.20
CA SER A 489 22.75 19.10 17.49
C SER A 489 22.16 20.52 17.40
N SER A 490 21.39 20.80 16.34
CA SER A 490 20.78 22.12 16.11
C SER A 490 19.26 22.12 16.34
N THR A 491 18.70 23.31 16.59
CA THR A 491 17.26 23.53 16.83
C THR A 491 16.49 23.77 15.53
N LEU A 492 15.16 23.60 15.56
CA LEU A 492 14.28 23.93 14.43
C LEU A 492 14.42 25.39 13.98
N GLU A 493 14.68 26.31 14.90
CA GLU A 493 14.89 27.73 14.60
C GLU A 493 16.08 27.93 13.66
N LEU A 494 17.26 27.44 14.08
CA LEU A 494 18.50 27.60 13.34
C LEU A 494 18.44 26.83 12.01
N MET A 495 18.05 25.55 12.08
CA MET A 495 17.97 24.70 10.90
C MET A 495 16.91 25.21 9.93
N GLY A 496 15.76 25.66 10.41
CA GLY A 496 14.68 26.22 9.60
C GLY A 496 15.10 27.48 8.83
N ARG A 497 15.97 28.31 9.43
CA ARG A 497 16.41 29.58 8.86
C ARG A 497 17.60 29.44 7.91
N GLU A 498 18.60 28.66 8.30
CA GLU A 498 19.94 28.74 7.69
C GLU A 498 20.27 27.55 6.80
N ALA A 499 19.80 26.35 7.16
CA ALA A 499 20.19 25.14 6.46
C ALA A 499 19.66 25.10 5.02
N SER A 500 20.49 24.59 4.10
CA SER A 500 20.05 24.19 2.75
C SER A 500 18.94 23.14 2.82
N ASP A 501 18.23 22.92 1.73
CA ASP A 501 17.17 21.91 1.69
C ASP A 501 17.71 20.50 1.94
N GLN A 502 18.95 20.23 1.51
CA GLN A 502 19.62 18.97 1.78
C GLN A 502 19.92 18.80 3.28
N ALA A 503 20.64 19.76 3.88
CA ALA A 503 21.01 19.69 5.30
C ALA A 503 19.78 19.71 6.22
N PHE A 504 18.75 20.49 5.88
CA PHE A 504 17.48 20.49 6.60
C PHE A 504 16.77 19.14 6.48
N GLY A 505 16.72 18.57 5.28
CA GLY A 505 16.12 17.26 5.05
C GLY A 505 16.80 16.14 5.84
N GLU A 506 18.14 16.13 5.88
CA GLU A 506 18.89 15.18 6.70
C GLU A 506 18.60 15.34 8.19
N TRP A 507 18.54 16.58 8.66
CA TRP A 507 18.20 16.87 10.06
C TRP A 507 16.78 16.42 10.38
N ILE A 508 15.78 16.72 9.54
CA ILE A 508 14.40 16.22 9.74
C ILE A 508 14.38 14.68 9.76
N LEU A 509 15.11 14.01 8.87
CA LEU A 509 15.20 12.54 8.90
C LEU A 509 15.78 12.03 10.22
N GLU A 510 16.87 12.63 10.70
CA GLU A 510 17.45 12.26 12.00
C GLU A 510 16.43 12.48 13.14
N GLN A 511 15.74 13.62 13.14
CA GLN A 511 14.76 13.98 14.17
C GLN A 511 13.52 13.07 14.18
N THR A 512 13.07 12.59 13.03
CA THR A 512 11.80 11.86 12.88
C THR A 512 11.96 10.35 12.69
N HIS A 513 13.11 9.89 12.17
CA HIS A 513 13.37 8.48 11.88
C HIS A 513 14.38 7.83 12.82
N HIS A 514 15.23 8.61 13.52
CA HIS A 514 16.20 8.05 14.47
C HIS A 514 15.59 7.92 15.88
N HIS A 515 15.78 6.76 16.50
CA HIS A 515 15.27 6.50 17.86
C HIS A 515 16.00 7.29 18.95
N ARG A 516 17.20 7.81 18.65
CA ARG A 516 18.02 8.66 19.51
C ARG A 516 18.70 9.74 18.67
N PRO A 517 17.98 10.79 18.26
CA PRO A 517 18.57 11.85 17.44
C PRO A 517 19.80 12.44 18.13
N ALA A 518 20.87 12.69 17.37
CA ALA A 518 22.06 13.36 17.91
C ALA A 518 21.68 14.74 18.51
N GLY A 519 22.15 15.03 19.73
CA GLY A 519 21.75 16.24 20.45
C GLY A 519 20.34 16.21 21.08
N GLY A 520 19.61 15.10 20.93
CA GLY A 520 18.23 14.96 21.38
C GLY A 520 17.20 15.36 20.32
N ALA A 521 15.95 14.94 20.52
CA ALA A 521 14.86 15.32 19.64
C ALA A 521 14.47 16.79 19.86
N ASP A 522 14.32 17.59 18.80
CA ASP A 522 13.80 18.95 18.89
C ASP A 522 12.40 18.92 19.50
N ARG A 523 12.26 19.58 20.65
CA ARG A 523 11.05 19.50 21.47
C ARG A 523 9.83 20.06 20.75
N TYR A 524 9.99 21.16 20.02
CA TYR A 524 8.86 21.82 19.38
C TYR A 524 8.42 21.03 18.14
N LEU A 525 9.36 20.65 17.27
CA LEU A 525 9.08 19.79 16.12
C LEU A 525 8.35 18.52 16.56
N ARG A 526 8.88 17.85 17.60
CA ARG A 526 8.25 16.66 18.15
C ARG A 526 6.84 16.93 18.66
N SER A 527 6.63 18.01 19.41
CA SER A 527 5.29 18.35 19.93
C SER A 527 4.25 18.67 18.86
N VAL A 528 4.67 19.18 17.71
CA VAL A 528 3.75 19.43 16.59
C VAL A 528 3.48 18.12 15.86
N LEU A 529 4.49 17.31 15.58
CA LEU A 529 4.31 16.03 14.89
C LEU A 529 3.55 15.01 15.74
N ASP A 530 3.77 14.91 17.04
CA ASP A 530 2.93 14.05 17.90
C ASP A 530 1.60 14.72 18.31
N LEU A 531 1.32 15.91 17.78
CA LEU A 531 0.13 16.74 18.03
C LEU A 531 -0.07 17.14 19.50
N SER A 532 0.88 16.86 20.39
CA SER A 532 0.79 17.20 21.82
C SER A 532 0.81 18.70 22.09
N VAL A 533 1.32 19.51 21.16
CA VAL A 533 1.23 20.98 21.22
C VAL A 533 -0.22 21.48 21.28
N PHE A 534 -1.17 20.69 20.77
CA PHE A 534 -2.61 20.97 20.82
C PHE A 534 -3.32 20.29 21.99
N GLY A 535 -2.59 19.51 22.79
CA GLY A 535 -3.12 18.78 23.94
C GLY A 535 -3.81 19.72 24.94
N GLY A 536 -4.95 19.29 25.47
CA GLY A 536 -5.77 20.11 26.37
C GLY A 536 -6.58 21.22 25.68
N HIS A 537 -6.44 21.40 24.35
CA HIS A 537 -7.20 22.39 23.58
C HIS A 537 -8.04 21.79 22.46
N LEU A 538 -7.65 20.62 21.94
CA LEU A 538 -8.41 19.87 20.94
C LEU A 538 -8.82 18.52 21.52
N GLU A 539 -10.12 18.24 21.56
CA GLU A 539 -10.68 17.00 22.13
C GLU A 539 -10.40 15.75 21.27
N ALA A 540 -10.20 15.93 19.96
CA ALA A 540 -9.87 14.86 19.02
C ALA A 540 -8.50 15.09 18.36
N LEU A 541 -7.50 14.30 18.75
CA LEU A 541 -6.16 14.31 18.14
C LEU A 541 -6.00 13.29 17.00
N GLN A 542 -7.06 12.55 16.65
CA GLN A 542 -7.03 11.56 15.57
C GLN A 542 -7.99 11.96 14.47
N VAL A 543 -7.46 12.33 13.31
CA VAL A 543 -8.23 12.57 12.10
C VAL A 543 -7.67 11.73 10.97
N THR A 544 -8.52 10.86 10.42
CA THR A 544 -8.23 10.10 9.21
C THR A 544 -8.03 11.08 8.06
N GLN A 545 -6.87 11.00 7.41
CA GLN A 545 -6.60 11.77 6.19
C GLN A 545 -7.52 11.34 5.04
N SER A 546 -7.53 12.15 3.98
CA SER A 546 -8.18 11.78 2.72
C SER A 546 -7.71 10.40 2.25
N PRO A 547 -8.59 9.55 1.65
CA PRO A 547 -8.19 8.27 1.09
C PRO A 547 -6.95 8.33 0.19
N MET A 548 -6.68 9.47 -0.47
CA MET A 548 -5.47 9.70 -1.28
C MET A 548 -4.14 9.49 -0.52
N HIS A 549 -4.14 9.64 0.81
CA HIS A 549 -2.97 9.42 1.66
C HIS A 549 -2.79 7.94 2.01
N GLN A 550 -3.64 7.05 1.48
CA GLN A 550 -3.55 5.60 1.64
C GLN A 550 -3.50 5.17 3.12
N GLY A 551 -4.23 5.91 3.97
CA GLY A 551 -4.38 5.68 5.41
C GLY A 551 -3.33 6.37 6.28
N TRP A 552 -2.34 7.09 5.72
CA TRP A 552 -1.38 7.84 6.53
C TRP A 552 -2.07 8.80 7.48
N SER A 553 -1.50 8.91 8.68
CA SER A 553 -1.88 9.89 9.68
C SER A 553 -1.41 11.29 9.29
N LEU A 554 -2.03 12.31 9.90
CA LEU A 554 -1.70 13.70 9.65
C LEU A 554 -0.22 14.00 9.97
N ASP A 555 0.29 13.51 11.08
CA ASP A 555 1.69 13.71 11.49
C ASP A 555 2.69 13.19 10.46
N ARG A 556 2.40 12.02 9.87
CA ARG A 556 3.25 11.45 8.83
C ARG A 556 3.27 12.32 7.58
N HIS A 557 2.10 12.82 7.18
CA HIS A 557 1.95 13.77 6.07
C HIS A 557 2.73 15.07 6.31
N LEU A 558 2.59 15.68 7.49
CA LEU A 558 3.30 16.92 7.85
C LEU A 558 4.82 16.73 7.82
N GLY A 559 5.34 15.67 8.43
CA GLY A 559 6.77 15.36 8.41
C GLY A 559 7.29 15.12 6.98
N GLN A 560 6.54 14.40 6.15
CA GLN A 560 6.92 14.15 4.77
C GLN A 560 6.86 15.41 3.91
N SER A 561 5.86 16.28 4.10
CA SER A 561 5.75 17.57 3.42
C SER A 561 6.97 18.46 3.68
N MET A 562 7.47 18.48 4.93
CA MET A 562 8.71 19.20 5.25
C MET A 562 9.93 18.66 4.50
N LEU A 563 10.03 17.33 4.33
CA LEU A 563 11.12 16.70 3.58
C LEU A 563 11.08 17.01 2.07
N GLN A 564 9.89 17.27 1.54
CA GLN A 564 9.70 17.57 0.11
C GLN A 564 9.80 19.06 -0.23
N LEU A 565 9.75 19.95 0.77
CA LEU A 565 9.86 21.39 0.54
C LEU A 565 11.24 21.75 -0.02
N ARG A 566 11.25 22.46 -1.16
CA ARG A 566 12.46 23.01 -1.79
C ARG A 566 12.41 24.53 -1.75
N THR A 567 13.39 25.14 -1.12
CA THR A 567 13.52 26.58 -0.97
C THR A 567 14.78 27.13 -1.65
N ASP A 568 15.85 26.34 -1.78
CA ASP A 568 17.17 26.86 -2.22
C ASP A 568 17.13 27.47 -3.61
N HIS A 569 16.44 26.83 -4.56
CA HIS A 569 16.28 27.34 -5.92
C HIS A 569 15.44 28.62 -5.95
N LEU A 570 14.33 28.66 -5.21
CA LEU A 570 13.46 29.84 -5.09
C LEU A 570 14.22 31.03 -4.51
N LEU A 571 14.92 30.83 -3.39
CA LEU A 571 15.68 31.89 -2.73
C LEU A 571 16.85 32.38 -3.61
N SER A 572 17.48 31.47 -4.37
CA SER A 572 18.51 31.84 -5.35
C SER A 572 17.99 32.74 -6.46
N ARG A 573 16.71 32.62 -6.82
CA ARG A 573 16.03 33.51 -7.78
C ARG A 573 15.73 34.87 -7.15
N LEU A 574 15.23 34.88 -5.91
CA LEU A 574 14.81 36.07 -5.18
C LEU A 574 15.97 36.91 -4.62
N LYS A 575 17.18 36.34 -4.51
CA LYS A 575 18.36 37.02 -3.94
C LYS A 575 18.77 38.33 -4.60
N ARG A 576 18.30 38.59 -5.82
CA ARG A 576 18.59 39.84 -6.55
C ARG A 576 17.72 41.00 -6.08
N GLN A 577 16.58 40.72 -5.46
CA GLN A 577 15.56 41.70 -5.11
C GLN A 577 15.41 41.88 -3.60
N HIS A 578 15.84 40.90 -2.81
CA HIS A 578 15.60 40.86 -1.37
C HIS A 578 16.90 40.72 -0.57
N ALA A 579 16.92 41.30 0.62
CA ALA A 579 18.05 41.21 1.54
C ALA A 579 18.21 39.77 2.09
N PRO A 580 19.44 39.33 2.44
CA PRO A 580 19.69 37.99 2.97
C PRO A 580 18.86 37.63 4.19
N GLU A 581 18.63 38.58 5.10
CA GLU A 581 17.81 38.37 6.30
C GLU A 581 16.36 38.02 5.94
N TRP A 582 15.79 38.72 4.96
CA TRP A 582 14.43 38.47 4.49
C TRP A 582 14.30 37.07 3.85
N LEU A 583 15.31 36.64 3.08
CA LEU A 583 15.33 35.29 2.48
C LEU A 583 15.39 34.20 3.55
N ALA A 584 16.16 34.42 4.60
CA ALA A 584 16.26 33.51 5.74
C ALA A 584 14.92 33.44 6.53
N ASP A 585 14.26 34.58 6.72
CA ASP A 585 12.92 34.67 7.30
C ASP A 585 11.85 33.97 6.45
N LEU A 586 11.90 34.14 5.12
CA LEU A 586 11.00 33.44 4.19
C LEU A 586 11.19 31.93 4.28
N ARG A 587 12.44 31.45 4.28
CA ARG A 587 12.75 30.02 4.42
C ARG A 587 12.15 29.43 5.70
N LEU A 588 12.38 30.09 6.84
CA LEU A 588 11.83 29.69 8.12
C LEU A 588 10.29 29.66 8.09
N SER A 589 9.67 30.71 7.54
CA SER A 589 8.22 30.84 7.42
C SER A 589 7.61 29.73 6.55
N MET A 590 8.23 29.39 5.41
CA MET A 590 7.78 28.29 4.54
C MET A 590 7.89 26.92 5.22
N ARG A 591 8.98 26.66 5.94
CA ARG A 591 9.17 25.38 6.67
C ARG A 591 8.16 25.21 7.80
N LEU A 592 7.90 26.25 8.58
CA LEU A 592 6.87 26.23 9.61
C LEU A 592 5.45 26.20 9.03
N ALA A 593 5.23 26.83 7.87
CA ALA A 593 3.96 26.73 7.18
C ALA A 593 3.65 25.28 6.80
N MET A 594 4.61 24.55 6.24
CA MET A 594 4.43 23.13 5.90
C MET A 594 4.23 22.24 7.12
N LEU A 595 4.82 22.57 8.27
CA LEU A 595 4.58 21.85 9.52
C LEU A 595 3.14 22.05 10.05
N PHE A 596 2.45 23.12 9.65
CA PHE A 596 1.09 23.44 10.13
C PHE A 596 -0.01 23.33 9.07
N HIS A 597 0.33 23.23 7.77
CA HIS A 597 -0.59 23.51 6.66
C HIS A 597 -1.95 22.80 6.77
N ASP A 598 -1.94 21.55 7.25
CA ASP A 598 -3.10 20.68 7.34
C ASP A 598 -3.64 20.45 8.77
N THR A 599 -3.06 21.11 9.79
CA THR A 599 -3.46 20.93 11.20
C THR A 599 -4.90 21.28 11.49
N GLY A 600 -5.52 22.16 10.70
CA GLY A 600 -6.94 22.48 10.80
C GLY A 600 -7.87 21.30 10.52
N LYS A 601 -7.39 20.20 9.91
CA LYS A 601 -8.15 18.96 9.74
C LYS A 601 -8.54 18.34 11.08
N LEU A 602 -7.78 18.61 12.15
CA LEU A 602 -8.10 18.19 13.53
C LEU A 602 -9.47 18.69 14.01
N LEU A 603 -9.95 19.81 13.46
CA LEU A 603 -11.24 20.42 13.78
C LEU A 603 -12.33 20.12 12.73
N GLY A 604 -12.08 19.16 11.83
CA GLY A 604 -13.03 18.66 10.83
C GLY A 604 -12.49 18.70 9.39
N GLN A 605 -13.06 17.85 8.53
CA GLN A 605 -12.54 17.55 7.19
C GLN A 605 -12.92 18.57 6.08
N ARG A 606 -13.43 19.76 6.40
CA ARG A 606 -13.88 20.71 5.36
C ARG A 606 -12.68 21.32 4.61
N PRO A 607 -12.52 21.11 3.28
CA PRO A 607 -11.29 21.43 2.53
C PRO A 607 -10.82 22.88 2.53
N ARG A 608 -11.65 23.88 2.85
CA ARG A 608 -11.20 25.28 2.92
C ARG A 608 -11.15 25.87 4.30
N ARG A 609 -11.89 25.28 5.24
CA ARG A 609 -11.81 25.72 6.63
C ARG A 609 -10.51 25.23 7.24
N HIS A 610 -9.99 24.07 6.83
CA HIS A 610 -8.76 23.56 7.41
C HIS A 610 -7.59 24.53 7.24
N ALA A 611 -7.28 25.07 6.05
CA ALA A 611 -6.15 25.97 5.87
C ALA A 611 -6.27 27.28 6.69
N LEU A 612 -7.48 27.85 6.77
CA LEU A 612 -7.76 29.02 7.63
C LEU A 612 -7.62 28.68 9.12
N ILE A 613 -8.09 27.50 9.53
CA ILE A 613 -7.97 27.01 10.90
C ILE A 613 -6.50 26.73 11.22
N SER A 614 -5.76 26.07 10.34
CA SER A 614 -4.31 25.81 10.44
C SER A 614 -3.54 27.10 10.69
N ALA A 615 -3.85 28.17 9.95
CA ALA A 615 -3.20 29.47 10.14
C ALA A 615 -3.52 30.10 11.52
N ARG A 616 -4.74 29.90 12.03
CA ARG A 616 -5.12 30.33 13.38
C ARG A 616 -4.45 29.49 14.46
N LEU A 617 -4.37 28.17 14.25
CA LEU A 617 -3.66 27.24 15.13
C LEU A 617 -2.18 27.59 15.19
N PHE A 618 -1.53 27.85 14.05
CA PHE A 618 -0.16 28.34 14.03
C PHE A 618 -0.01 29.62 14.86
N ALA A 619 -0.84 30.64 14.62
CA ALA A 619 -0.73 31.87 15.41
C ALA A 619 -0.89 31.63 16.92
N ARG A 620 -1.74 30.69 17.34
CA ARG A 620 -1.91 30.36 18.76
C ARG A 620 -0.78 29.51 19.35
N PHE A 621 -0.27 28.55 18.59
CA PHE A 621 0.62 27.49 19.06
C PHE A 621 2.05 27.58 18.50
N ARG A 622 2.40 28.68 17.83
CA ARG A 622 3.76 28.97 17.36
C ARG A 622 4.78 28.92 18.51
N PRO A 623 6.06 28.61 18.25
CA PRO A 623 7.04 28.60 19.31
C PRO A 623 7.35 30.03 19.78
N GLY A 624 7.74 30.17 21.05
CA GLY A 624 8.00 31.49 21.66
C GLY A 624 9.14 32.27 21.01
N TRP A 625 10.10 31.59 20.37
CA TRP A 625 11.20 32.20 19.61
C TRP A 625 10.78 32.70 18.23
N PHE A 626 9.58 32.35 17.74
CA PHE A 626 9.17 32.75 16.39
C PHE A 626 8.87 34.26 16.31
N PRO A 627 9.55 35.03 15.43
CA PRO A 627 9.38 36.48 15.39
C PRO A 627 7.94 36.89 15.05
N ALA A 628 7.37 37.79 15.87
CA ALA A 628 5.99 38.26 15.69
C ALA A 628 5.74 38.87 14.30
N ARG A 629 6.75 39.55 13.72
CA ARG A 629 6.69 40.14 12.38
C ARG A 629 6.45 39.12 11.26
N LEU A 630 6.80 37.85 11.47
CA LEU A 630 6.67 36.79 10.45
C LEU A 630 5.35 36.01 10.55
N VAL A 631 4.55 36.27 11.59
CA VAL A 631 3.27 35.59 11.78
C VAL A 631 2.32 35.83 10.60
N PRO A 632 2.11 37.08 10.12
CA PRO A 632 1.22 37.32 8.98
C PRO A 632 1.67 36.58 7.71
N LEU A 633 2.98 36.60 7.40
CA LEU A 633 3.54 35.87 6.26
C LEU A 633 3.29 34.37 6.38
N THR A 634 3.59 33.77 7.53
CA THR A 634 3.41 32.33 7.74
C THR A 634 1.95 31.92 7.69
N GLN A 635 1.04 32.74 8.24
CA GLN A 635 -0.40 32.51 8.11
C GLN A 635 -0.87 32.58 6.66
N TRP A 636 -0.35 33.51 5.86
CA TRP A 636 -0.63 33.57 4.43
C TRP A 636 -0.13 32.32 3.69
N LEU A 637 1.11 31.88 3.95
CA LEU A 637 1.67 30.64 3.38
C LEU A 637 0.79 29.43 3.70
N ILE A 638 0.40 29.26 4.97
CA ILE A 638 -0.49 28.18 5.41
C ILE A 638 -1.85 28.25 4.71
N ARG A 639 -2.45 29.44 4.61
CA ARG A 639 -3.76 29.64 3.96
C ARG A 639 -3.74 29.32 2.48
N THR A 640 -2.59 29.47 1.83
CA THR A 640 -2.48 29.46 0.37
C THR A 640 -1.87 28.17 -0.20
N HIS A 641 -1.27 27.30 0.63
CA HIS A 641 -0.55 26.10 0.19
C HIS A 641 -1.28 25.20 -0.85
N ASP A 642 -2.60 24.98 -0.76
CA ASP A 642 -3.39 24.16 -1.70
C ASP A 642 -4.13 25.00 -2.77
N LEU A 643 -3.80 26.30 -2.95
CA LEU A 643 -4.44 27.13 -3.99
C LEU A 643 -4.22 26.55 -5.40
N PHE A 644 -3.01 26.06 -5.69
CA PHE A 644 -2.68 25.47 -6.99
C PHE A 644 -3.47 24.18 -7.23
N GLY A 645 -3.60 23.33 -6.21
CA GLY A 645 -4.40 22.10 -6.27
C GLY A 645 -5.88 22.39 -6.44
N ALA A 646 -6.41 23.36 -5.69
CA ALA A 646 -7.78 23.83 -5.85
C ALA A 646 -8.02 24.39 -7.25
N PHE A 647 -7.08 25.13 -7.83
CA PHE A 647 -7.21 25.66 -9.18
C PHE A 647 -7.18 24.56 -10.25
N GLY A 648 -6.22 23.63 -10.18
CA GLY A 648 -6.07 22.54 -11.14
C GLY A 648 -7.21 21.52 -11.14
N ARG A 649 -7.79 21.19 -9.97
CA ARG A 649 -8.97 20.31 -9.86
C ARG A 649 -10.16 20.89 -10.62
N GLY A 650 -10.32 22.21 -10.59
CA GLY A 650 -11.38 22.93 -11.28
C GLY A 650 -11.34 22.86 -12.79
N LEU A 651 -10.15 22.67 -13.35
CA LEU A 651 -9.97 22.48 -14.79
C LEU A 651 -10.32 21.06 -15.24
N THR A 652 -10.22 20.07 -14.35
CA THR A 652 -10.18 18.63 -14.70
C THR A 652 -11.40 17.83 -14.24
N GLU A 653 -12.18 18.32 -13.27
CA GLU A 653 -13.41 17.65 -12.81
C GLU A 653 -14.59 17.87 -13.79
N LYS A 654 -14.70 16.96 -14.78
CA LYS A 654 -15.90 16.81 -15.62
C LYS A 654 -17.09 16.36 -14.76
N HIS A 655 -17.83 17.30 -14.17
CA HIS A 655 -19.17 17.03 -13.69
C HIS A 655 -20.17 17.14 -14.84
N GLY A 656 -20.30 16.05 -15.61
CA GLY A 656 -21.55 15.72 -16.32
C GLY A 656 -21.89 16.46 -17.62
N HIS A 657 -20.95 17.13 -18.29
CA HIS A 657 -21.21 17.67 -19.63
C HIS A 657 -20.13 17.26 -20.64
N GLU A 658 -20.59 16.98 -21.87
CA GLU A 658 -19.74 16.80 -23.04
C GLU A 658 -18.94 18.08 -23.31
N ALA A 659 -17.79 17.96 -23.98
CA ALA A 659 -16.78 19.01 -24.12
C ALA A 659 -17.25 20.31 -24.81
N ALA A 660 -18.50 20.38 -25.29
CA ALA A 660 -19.03 21.47 -26.09
C ALA A 660 -19.73 22.61 -25.30
N ASP A 661 -20.09 22.41 -24.03
CA ASP A 661 -21.01 23.32 -23.31
C ASP A 661 -20.37 24.18 -22.20
N PHE A 662 -19.36 25.01 -22.55
CA PHE A 662 -18.93 26.10 -21.67
C PHE A 662 -19.89 27.30 -21.82
N LYS A 663 -20.87 27.46 -20.91
CA LYS A 663 -21.81 28.61 -20.92
C LYS A 663 -21.33 29.80 -20.08
N VAL A 664 -21.45 30.98 -20.66
CA VAL A 664 -20.98 32.28 -20.14
C VAL A 664 -22.05 32.94 -19.27
N GLY A 665 -21.71 33.22 -18.02
CA GLY A 665 -22.46 34.10 -17.12
C GLY A 665 -22.98 33.40 -15.85
N LEU A 666 -22.65 33.97 -14.68
CA LEU A 666 -23.41 34.01 -13.40
C LEU A 666 -22.49 34.54 -12.25
N SER A 667 -23.07 35.02 -11.13
CA SER A 667 -22.44 35.94 -10.14
C SER A 667 -21.67 35.30 -8.95
N LEU A 668 -21.15 36.09 -8.00
CA LEU A 668 -20.01 35.77 -7.11
C LEU A 668 -20.31 35.45 -5.62
N SER A 669 -21.56 35.31 -5.16
CA SER A 669 -21.85 35.39 -3.71
C SER A 669 -21.95 34.07 -2.91
N SER A 670 -21.81 32.87 -3.50
CA SER A 670 -21.76 31.61 -2.72
C SER A 670 -21.26 30.42 -3.56
N SER A 671 -20.01 30.00 -3.38
CA SER A 671 -19.39 28.94 -4.19
C SER A 671 -18.75 27.83 -3.35
N TYR A 672 -19.13 26.57 -3.63
CA TYR A 672 -18.32 25.38 -3.34
C TYR A 672 -17.14 25.37 -4.30
N PHE A 673 -15.95 25.24 -3.77
CA PHE A 673 -14.76 25.72 -4.45
C PHE A 673 -13.95 24.59 -5.07
N GLY A 674 -14.24 24.30 -6.34
CA GLY A 674 -13.46 23.40 -7.17
C GLY A 674 -12.66 24.11 -8.26
N ALA A 675 -13.13 25.24 -8.80
CA ALA A 675 -12.37 26.07 -9.74
C ALA A 675 -12.38 27.51 -9.21
N MET A 676 -11.26 27.99 -8.68
CA MET A 676 -11.09 29.44 -8.61
C MET A 676 -10.88 29.92 -10.04
N ASP A 677 -11.48 31.04 -10.44
CA ASP A 677 -10.98 31.69 -11.64
C ASP A 677 -9.58 32.24 -11.37
N SER A 678 -8.77 32.38 -12.41
CA SER A 678 -7.39 32.82 -12.29
C SER A 678 -7.25 34.20 -11.62
N GLN A 679 -8.25 35.09 -11.75
CA GLN A 679 -8.24 36.40 -11.09
C GLN A 679 -8.45 36.31 -9.58
N ALA A 680 -9.37 35.46 -9.13
CA ALA A 680 -9.56 35.22 -7.70
C ALA A 680 -8.28 34.65 -7.07
N VAL A 681 -7.59 33.74 -7.76
CA VAL A 681 -6.30 33.21 -7.26
C VAL A 681 -5.26 34.32 -7.21
N ARG A 682 -5.12 35.11 -8.28
CA ARG A 682 -4.18 36.25 -8.33
C ARG A 682 -4.45 37.24 -7.20
N HIS A 683 -5.72 37.56 -6.92
CA HIS A 683 -6.09 38.45 -5.82
C HIS A 683 -5.64 37.90 -4.45
N VAL A 684 -5.90 36.62 -4.17
CA VAL A 684 -5.46 35.99 -2.91
C VAL A 684 -3.93 35.92 -2.81
N LEU A 685 -3.23 35.71 -3.92
CA LEU A 685 -1.76 35.73 -3.94
C LEU A 685 -1.20 37.13 -3.63
N LEU A 686 -1.84 38.18 -4.16
CA LEU A 686 -1.46 39.57 -3.93
C LEU A 686 -1.72 40.05 -2.49
N GLU A 687 -2.54 39.35 -1.70
CA GLU A 687 -2.68 39.62 -0.25
C GLU A 687 -1.35 39.48 0.52
N SER A 688 -0.35 38.80 -0.05
CA SER A 688 1.01 38.73 0.52
C SER A 688 1.74 40.07 0.56
N GLY A 689 1.34 41.02 -0.28
CA GLY A 689 2.11 42.24 -0.56
C GLY A 689 3.32 42.02 -1.47
N LEU A 690 3.52 40.82 -2.01
CA LEU A 690 4.59 40.50 -2.96
C LEU A 690 4.14 40.67 -4.41
N PRO A 691 5.09 40.88 -5.34
CA PRO A 691 4.83 40.73 -6.77
C PRO A 691 4.20 39.37 -7.09
N LEU A 692 3.27 39.34 -8.06
CA LEU A 692 2.49 38.16 -8.37
C LEU A 692 3.36 36.94 -8.75
N ASP A 693 4.45 37.16 -9.48
CA ASP A 693 5.41 36.13 -9.90
C ASP A 693 6.22 35.55 -8.73
N GLU A 694 6.49 36.35 -7.70
CA GLU A 694 7.09 35.87 -6.46
C GLU A 694 6.08 35.07 -5.64
N ALA A 695 4.87 35.61 -5.43
CA ALA A 695 3.81 34.95 -4.68
C ALA A 695 3.38 33.62 -5.31
N ALA A 696 3.28 33.57 -6.65
CA ALA A 696 2.96 32.36 -7.40
C ALA A 696 4.06 31.30 -7.28
N ALA A 697 5.35 31.70 -7.35
CA ALA A 697 6.44 30.74 -7.21
C ALA A 697 6.59 30.20 -5.79
N ILE A 698 6.38 31.03 -4.76
CA ILE A 698 6.32 30.55 -3.37
C ILE A 698 5.22 29.50 -3.22
N ASN A 699 4.01 29.79 -3.75
CA ASN A 699 2.89 28.86 -3.70
C ASN A 699 3.13 27.57 -4.50
N ARG A 700 3.86 27.66 -5.62
CA ARG A 700 4.29 26.50 -6.39
C ARG A 700 5.13 25.55 -5.54
N GLU A 701 6.13 26.06 -4.81
CA GLU A 701 6.99 25.22 -3.96
C GLU A 701 6.22 24.62 -2.77
N LEU A 702 5.30 25.36 -2.15
CA LEU A 702 4.44 24.84 -1.07
C LEU A 702 3.53 23.72 -1.58
N TRP A 703 2.88 23.93 -2.72
CA TRP A 703 1.99 22.94 -3.32
C TRP A 703 2.74 21.69 -3.76
N GLN A 704 3.93 21.86 -4.35
CA GLN A 704 4.79 20.74 -4.71
C GLN A 704 5.26 19.96 -3.49
N ALA A 705 5.49 20.62 -2.35
CA ALA A 705 5.83 19.93 -1.10
C ALA A 705 4.67 19.08 -0.57
N ASP A 706 3.45 19.65 -0.53
CA ASP A 706 2.23 18.95 -0.11
C ASP A 706 1.93 17.75 -1.03
N VAL A 707 1.71 17.99 -2.33
CA VAL A 707 1.42 16.93 -3.30
C VAL A 707 2.57 15.95 -3.46
N GLY A 708 3.80 16.44 -3.46
CA GLY A 708 5.02 15.63 -3.58
C GLY A 708 5.22 14.68 -2.41
N SER A 709 4.65 14.98 -1.24
CA SER A 709 4.70 14.12 -0.07
C SER A 709 3.76 12.91 -0.17
N ILE A 710 2.75 12.96 -1.04
CA ILE A 710 1.72 11.93 -1.15
C ILE A 710 1.98 11.05 -2.37
N ALA A 711 2.37 9.80 -2.14
CA ALA A 711 2.79 8.87 -3.19
C ALA A 711 1.82 8.78 -4.38
N ALA A 712 0.52 8.72 -4.10
CA ALA A 712 -0.53 8.61 -5.10
C ALA A 712 -0.78 9.90 -5.93
N LEU A 713 -0.23 11.04 -5.51
CA LEU A 713 -0.43 12.34 -6.16
C LEU A 713 0.82 12.89 -6.84
N ARG A 714 2.00 12.28 -6.65
CA ARG A 714 3.28 12.77 -7.18
C ARG A 714 3.33 12.96 -8.69
N TRP A 715 2.55 12.18 -9.45
CA TRP A 715 2.42 12.37 -10.89
C TRP A 715 1.87 13.76 -11.27
N LEU A 716 1.28 14.51 -10.34
CA LEU A 716 0.82 15.89 -10.53
C LEU A 716 1.92 16.95 -10.40
N LEU A 717 3.13 16.61 -9.94
CA LEU A 717 4.21 17.60 -9.76
C LEU A 717 4.50 18.47 -11.01
N PRO A 718 4.46 17.93 -12.25
CA PRO A 718 4.64 18.75 -13.46
C PRO A 718 3.54 19.80 -13.67
N VAL A 719 2.33 19.58 -13.13
CA VAL A 719 1.19 20.51 -13.26
C VAL A 719 1.47 21.83 -12.54
N ALA A 720 2.35 21.85 -11.54
CA ALA A 720 2.67 23.06 -10.77
C ALA A 720 3.15 24.21 -11.69
N ALA A 721 4.03 23.91 -12.63
CA ALA A 721 4.57 24.88 -13.58
C ALA A 721 3.51 25.36 -14.58
N LEU A 722 2.59 24.50 -14.99
CA LEU A 722 1.48 24.87 -15.87
C LEU A 722 0.50 25.82 -15.16
N VAL A 723 0.19 25.53 -13.88
CA VAL A 723 -0.66 26.40 -13.06
C VAL A 723 0.01 27.76 -12.84
N GLU A 724 1.30 27.79 -12.51
CA GLU A 724 2.05 29.04 -12.40
C GLU A 724 2.00 29.85 -13.70
N ARG A 725 2.30 29.21 -14.86
CA ARG A 725 2.19 29.85 -16.19
C ARG A 725 0.81 30.44 -16.44
N LEU A 726 -0.25 29.71 -16.08
CA LEU A 726 -1.63 30.18 -16.26
C LEU A 726 -1.93 31.39 -15.37
N LEU A 727 -1.46 31.39 -14.13
CA LEU A 727 -1.61 32.53 -13.21
C LEU A 727 -0.81 33.76 -13.65
N LEU A 728 0.28 33.58 -14.38
CA LEU A 728 1.10 34.68 -14.92
C LEU A 728 0.70 35.08 -16.35
N ALA A 729 -0.20 34.33 -16.99
CA ALA A 729 -0.62 34.62 -18.36
C ALA A 729 -1.21 36.04 -18.45
N PRO A 730 -0.85 36.81 -19.51
CA PRO A 730 -1.36 38.15 -19.72
C PRO A 730 -2.88 38.13 -19.74
N HIS A 731 -3.51 38.96 -18.91
CA HIS A 731 -4.94 39.16 -19.08
C HIS A 731 -5.18 40.05 -20.27
N GLY A 732 -5.80 39.48 -21.31
CA GLY A 732 -6.50 40.28 -22.29
C GLY A 732 -7.45 41.20 -21.52
N ARG A 733 -7.29 42.52 -21.67
CA ARG A 733 -8.33 43.46 -21.26
C ARG A 733 -9.58 43.00 -22.00
N VAL A 734 -10.55 42.43 -21.28
CA VAL A 734 -11.88 42.19 -21.85
C VAL A 734 -12.32 43.59 -22.25
N ALA A 735 -12.35 43.86 -23.55
CA ALA A 735 -12.88 45.10 -24.07
C ALA A 735 -14.24 45.26 -23.40
N SER A 736 -14.35 46.23 -22.50
CA SER A 736 -15.62 46.52 -21.87
C SER A 736 -16.54 46.85 -23.03
N ALA A 737 -17.53 46.01 -23.26
CA ALA A 737 -18.64 46.34 -24.15
C ALA A 737 -19.44 47.46 -23.47
N ARG A 738 -18.88 48.67 -23.45
CA ARG A 738 -19.62 49.92 -23.41
C ARG A 738 -19.92 50.23 -24.87
N GLY A 739 -21.07 49.75 -25.33
CA GLY A 739 -21.47 49.93 -26.72
C GLY A 739 -22.75 49.19 -27.09
N ARG A 740 -23.82 49.43 -26.34
CA ARG A 740 -25.15 49.82 -26.84
C ARG A 740 -26.07 50.13 -25.68
#